data_AF-A0A2C5YFC4-F1
#
_entry.id   AF-A0A2C5YFC4-F1
#
_cell.length_a   1.000
_cell.length_b   1.000
_cell.length_c   1.000
_cell.angle_alpha   90.00
_cell.angle_beta   90.00
_cell.angle_gamma   90.00
#
_symmetry.space_group_name_H-M   'P 1'
#
loop_
_entity.id
_entity.type
_entity.pdbx_description
1 polymer ?
#
loop_
_entity_poly.entity_id
_entity_poly.type
_entity_poly.pdbx_seq_one_letter_code
_entity_poly.pdbx_strand_id
1 'polypeptide(L)'
;MPKARARRADIRLERKQKRKREAEENGQAKLKRQRQDSGDEQGLYRPSAGGEEEHGPGHGGEMEYFGMLTDEEQEYFRRADEMLELNEFASGEDRAVFVESVFCEARGKELKLASSQSCSRLMERLVQLGTRGHKKRLFEAFGGHFASLVRHRFASHCCEALFIHSAADVTHELGDFVGFVVDTASSHVETQQPEASMESLVLATLDELEGSLSWMAVDRWASHVLRVLLLVLSGRPLRDAAVGSLVKSRKKEAVRVQGAGGSGISETRVVPASFGAAVRKIVADTTHGLDASGLRLLAVHAVGNPTLQLLLELDLARAKADGGDSQLLLQLLPGAPQSLADAESPACLAVHSLMYHEIGSRLMETLVAHCPAKVFKALSQHVLLPRAPAYLRNPVSAYPAIKMLARLGKHQLADVVAQGVDAVPQLVAQSRFNVVKTLLDRCAVRGLADHIKTLVAAIKLACGPEPVHLVTTLCCLSHDASQKPPPAQSHGAQLLLSMLAIPGPAKAVHQALLALPTDALVRLATSSTRTASLVTTALATPSSNSVFQKSLANSLIPHLAHLASSLHGHVLVSALFDLPSPASDASLPLHIKQSLMLQLVALEAQLRDSWMGRSVWRSSRGNLFKTRPGDWKAWAKLPASTPTVPPREHAQQPLGAKEHKNKSKSKTNKNHSIQEIDDSASITPTSTTIEQTRHNNEAQPKTPTPNPMPPAKRRNKTSLDS
;
A
#
# COMPACT_ATOMS: atom_id res chain seq x y z
N MET A 1 -5.29 73.30 -27.26
CA MET A 1 -6.45 72.41 -26.97
C MET A 1 -5.99 71.03 -26.46
N PRO A 2 -5.86 70.79 -25.13
CA PRO A 2 -5.42 69.50 -24.59
C PRO A 2 -6.54 68.78 -23.81
N LYS A 3 -7.42 68.02 -24.48
CA LYS A 3 -8.50 67.24 -23.83
C LYS A 3 -8.46 65.71 -24.09
N ALA A 4 -7.46 65.20 -24.80
CA ALA A 4 -7.43 63.81 -25.26
C ALA A 4 -6.75 62.80 -24.31
N ARG A 5 -5.79 63.23 -23.45
CA ARG A 5 -5.07 62.29 -22.55
C ARG A 5 -5.85 61.94 -21.27
N ALA A 6 -6.55 62.90 -20.65
CA ALA A 6 -7.34 62.67 -19.42
C ALA A 6 -8.37 61.53 -19.59
N ARG A 7 -9.25 61.63 -20.60
CA ARG A 7 -10.29 60.62 -20.89
C ARG A 7 -9.76 59.19 -21.04
N ARG A 8 -8.50 58.97 -21.44
CA ARG A 8 -7.90 57.63 -21.53
C ARG A 8 -7.43 57.10 -20.16
N ALA A 9 -7.11 57.95 -19.20
CA ALA A 9 -6.89 57.56 -17.81
C ALA A 9 -8.22 57.22 -17.13
N ASP A 10 -9.24 58.08 -17.30
CA ASP A 10 -10.57 57.93 -16.70
C ASP A 10 -11.22 56.59 -17.10
N ILE A 11 -11.29 56.29 -18.40
CA ILE A 11 -11.81 55.00 -18.93
C ILE A 11 -11.02 53.79 -18.40
N ARG A 12 -9.73 53.95 -18.08
CA ARG A 12 -8.89 52.87 -17.53
C ARG A 12 -9.13 52.66 -16.04
N LEU A 13 -9.41 53.72 -15.28
CA LEU A 13 -9.84 53.66 -13.89
C LEU A 13 -11.26 53.08 -13.78
N GLU A 14 -12.19 53.54 -14.61
CA GLU A 14 -13.58 53.07 -14.67
C GLU A 14 -13.64 51.57 -15.00
N ARG A 15 -12.88 51.10 -16.00
CA ARG A 15 -12.74 49.66 -16.29
C ARG A 15 -12.11 48.86 -15.14
N LYS A 16 -11.19 49.47 -14.36
CA LYS A 16 -10.58 48.81 -13.19
C LYS A 16 -11.56 48.72 -12.01
N GLN A 17 -12.38 49.75 -11.80
CA GLN A 17 -13.46 49.74 -10.81
C GLN A 17 -14.58 48.78 -11.19
N LYS A 18 -15.01 48.76 -12.47
CA LYS A 18 -16.04 47.82 -12.94
C LYS A 18 -15.62 46.36 -12.72
N ARG A 19 -14.39 45.99 -13.09
CA ARG A 19 -13.83 44.65 -12.82
C ARG A 19 -13.77 44.32 -11.33
N LYS A 20 -13.60 45.30 -10.44
CA LYS A 20 -13.62 45.07 -8.99
C LYS A 20 -15.05 44.77 -8.50
N ARG A 21 -16.05 45.53 -8.95
CA ARG A 21 -17.47 45.28 -8.66
C ARG A 21 -17.94 43.94 -9.22
N GLU A 22 -17.59 43.61 -10.46
CA GLU A 22 -17.89 42.31 -11.10
C GLU A 22 -17.26 41.12 -10.35
N ALA A 23 -16.12 41.32 -9.67
CA ALA A 23 -15.51 40.31 -8.79
C ALA A 23 -16.19 40.22 -7.42
N GLU A 24 -16.58 41.36 -6.84
CA GLU A 24 -17.30 41.45 -5.55
C GLU A 24 -18.71 40.84 -5.66
N GLU A 25 -19.45 41.10 -6.76
CA GLU A 25 -20.73 40.45 -7.06
C GLU A 25 -20.60 38.94 -7.29
N ASN A 26 -19.58 38.48 -8.03
CA ASN A 26 -19.33 37.04 -8.20
C ASN A 26 -18.94 36.34 -6.88
N GLY A 27 -18.30 37.06 -5.95
CA GLY A 27 -18.07 36.58 -4.59
C GLY A 27 -19.38 36.37 -3.83
N GLN A 28 -20.27 37.36 -3.83
CA GLN A 28 -21.57 37.26 -3.14
C GLN A 28 -22.54 36.27 -3.80
N ALA A 29 -22.53 36.15 -5.13
CA ALA A 29 -23.35 35.16 -5.85
C ALA A 29 -22.96 33.71 -5.50
N LYS A 30 -21.67 33.44 -5.28
CA LYS A 30 -21.19 32.13 -4.78
C LYS A 30 -21.59 31.84 -3.33
N LEU A 31 -21.81 32.86 -2.51
CA LEU A 31 -22.26 32.70 -1.11
C LEU A 31 -23.76 32.43 -0.98
N LYS A 32 -24.58 32.72 -1.99
CA LYS A 32 -26.04 32.48 -1.97
C LYS A 32 -26.53 31.24 -2.74
N ARG A 33 -25.70 30.59 -3.56
CA ARG A 33 -26.04 29.28 -4.15
C ARG A 33 -25.69 28.13 -3.20
N GLN A 34 -26.56 27.95 -2.21
CA GLN A 34 -26.56 26.81 -1.29
C GLN A 34 -26.65 25.50 -2.09
N ARG A 35 -25.60 24.68 -2.06
CA ARG A 35 -25.66 23.31 -2.60
C ARG A 35 -26.55 22.47 -1.68
N GLN A 36 -27.60 21.88 -2.25
CA GLN A 36 -28.03 20.56 -1.79
C GLN A 36 -26.96 19.57 -2.29
N ASP A 37 -26.07 19.15 -1.39
CA ASP A 37 -25.01 18.17 -1.67
C ASP A 37 -25.48 16.81 -1.11
N SER A 38 -25.71 15.85 -1.99
CA SER A 38 -26.42 14.61 -1.67
C SER A 38 -25.46 13.48 -1.27
N GLY A 39 -25.24 13.35 0.05
CA GLY A 39 -24.90 12.08 0.69
C GLY A 39 -23.61 11.38 0.26
N ASP A 40 -22.46 11.88 0.72
CA ASP A 40 -21.24 11.09 0.87
C ASP A 40 -20.51 11.51 2.17
N GLU A 41 -19.75 10.60 2.78
CA GLU A 41 -19.35 10.64 4.20
C GLU A 41 -18.59 11.92 4.64
N GLN A 42 -19.25 12.82 5.39
CA GLN A 42 -18.62 13.96 6.05
C GLN A 42 -18.18 13.61 7.48
N GLY A 43 -16.87 13.50 7.71
CA GLY A 43 -16.32 13.42 9.05
C GLY A 43 -16.57 14.72 9.84
N LEU A 44 -17.06 14.60 11.07
CA LEU A 44 -17.33 15.76 11.95
C LEU A 44 -16.04 16.47 12.38
N TYR A 45 -15.65 17.48 11.58
CA TYR A 45 -14.99 18.67 12.10
C TYR A 45 -15.37 19.87 11.23
N ARG A 46 -16.45 20.55 11.62
CA ARG A 46 -16.81 21.88 11.11
C ARG A 46 -16.02 22.91 11.93
N PRO A 47 -15.03 23.61 11.37
CA PRO A 47 -14.39 24.70 12.10
C PRO A 47 -15.44 25.79 12.35
N SER A 48 -15.60 26.23 13.60
CA SER A 48 -16.30 27.49 13.85
C SER A 48 -15.43 28.62 13.30
N ALA A 49 -16.01 29.49 12.48
CA ALA A 49 -15.30 30.64 11.93
C ALA A 49 -15.52 31.84 12.88
N GLY A 50 -14.55 32.06 13.77
CA GLY A 50 -14.66 33.01 14.88
C GLY A 50 -14.95 32.28 16.20
N GLY A 51 -14.03 32.46 17.16
CA GLY A 51 -13.97 31.75 18.44
C GLY A 51 -12.51 31.56 18.82
N GLU A 52 -12.14 31.96 20.02
CA GLU A 52 -10.78 31.81 20.56
C GLU A 52 -10.51 30.32 20.87
N GLU A 53 -9.26 29.86 20.73
CA GLU A 53 -8.94 28.41 20.81
C GLU A 53 -8.93 27.91 22.26
N GLU A 54 -10.11 27.60 22.80
CA GLU A 54 -10.28 26.92 24.10
C GLU A 54 -9.37 25.69 24.18
N HIS A 55 -8.49 25.70 25.17
CA HIS A 55 -7.58 24.60 25.44
C HIS A 55 -8.36 23.39 25.99
N GLY A 56 -8.22 22.24 25.32
CA GLY A 56 -8.73 20.97 25.84
C GLY A 56 -8.06 20.63 27.19
N PRO A 57 -8.79 20.03 28.13
CA PRO A 57 -8.31 19.89 29.50
C PRO A 57 -7.22 18.84 29.68
N GLY A 58 -6.07 19.25 30.25
CA GLY A 58 -5.10 18.38 30.90
C GLY A 58 -3.92 17.90 30.03
N HIS A 59 -2.72 17.92 30.64
CA HIS A 59 -1.44 17.40 30.12
C HIS A 59 -0.69 18.22 29.04
N GLY A 60 -0.99 19.51 28.89
CA GLY A 60 -0.07 20.47 28.27
C GLY A 60 0.77 21.19 29.32
N GLY A 61 2.11 21.06 29.25
CA GLY A 61 3.00 22.11 29.74
C GLY A 61 3.02 23.26 28.72
N GLU A 62 3.61 24.40 29.08
CA GLU A 62 3.78 25.52 28.13
C GLU A 62 4.55 25.03 26.88
N MET A 63 4.03 25.35 25.69
CA MET A 63 4.66 24.92 24.44
C MET A 63 5.94 25.73 24.22
N GLU A 64 7.09 25.05 24.25
CA GLU A 64 8.40 25.69 24.23
C GLU A 64 8.59 26.59 23.01
N TYR A 65 9.00 27.84 23.26
CA TYR A 65 9.08 28.88 22.24
C TYR A 65 10.53 29.18 21.85
N PHE A 66 10.93 28.64 20.70
CA PHE A 66 12.30 28.73 20.16
C PHE A 66 12.66 30.12 19.57
N GLY A 67 11.75 31.09 19.61
CA GLY A 67 11.92 32.41 19.00
C GLY A 67 11.62 32.46 17.50
N MET A 68 11.46 33.67 16.96
CA MET A 68 11.30 33.88 15.51
C MET A 68 12.64 33.91 14.77
N LEU A 69 12.57 33.66 13.47
CA LEU A 69 13.56 34.06 12.47
C LEU A 69 13.32 35.53 12.08
N THR A 70 14.37 36.29 11.77
CA THR A 70 14.23 37.66 11.25
C THR A 70 13.57 37.68 9.87
N ASP A 71 13.09 38.84 9.42
CA ASP A 71 12.48 38.96 8.08
C ASP A 71 13.49 38.61 6.97
N GLU A 72 14.77 38.96 7.15
CA GLU A 72 15.86 38.63 6.22
C GLU A 72 16.14 37.12 6.18
N GLU A 73 16.17 36.45 7.35
CA GLU A 73 16.30 35.01 7.46
C GLU A 73 15.11 34.29 6.81
N GLN A 74 13.88 34.71 7.12
CA GLN A 74 12.67 34.14 6.53
C GLN A 74 12.63 34.31 5.01
N GLU A 75 13.13 35.43 4.49
CA GLU A 75 13.22 35.68 3.05
C GLU A 75 14.33 34.86 2.39
N TYR A 76 15.47 34.63 3.06
CA TYR A 76 16.51 33.70 2.59
C TYR A 76 15.98 32.26 2.52
N PHE A 77 15.43 31.74 3.63
CA PHE A 77 14.99 30.35 3.70
C PHE A 77 13.78 30.06 2.80
N ARG A 78 12.87 31.03 2.57
CA ARG A 78 11.78 30.86 1.60
C ARG A 78 12.29 30.72 0.17
N ARG A 79 13.23 31.57 -0.26
CA ARG A 79 13.86 31.47 -1.59
C ARG A 79 14.66 30.17 -1.76
N ALA A 80 15.32 29.69 -0.70
CA ALA A 80 15.97 28.38 -0.70
C ALA A 80 14.95 27.24 -0.87
N ASP A 81 13.76 27.33 -0.26
CA ASP A 81 12.70 26.32 -0.41
C ASP A 81 12.13 26.27 -1.82
N GLU A 82 11.86 27.44 -2.40
CA GLU A 82 11.39 27.59 -3.79
C GLU A 82 12.40 27.02 -4.80
N MET A 83 13.70 27.30 -4.61
CA MET A 83 14.77 26.78 -5.46
C MET A 83 14.91 25.24 -5.36
N LEU A 84 14.76 24.67 -4.16
CA LEU A 84 14.76 23.21 -3.94
C LEU A 84 13.49 22.51 -4.42
N GLU A 85 12.35 23.20 -4.48
CA GLU A 85 11.12 22.66 -5.09
C GLU A 85 11.18 22.64 -6.62
N LEU A 86 11.65 23.73 -7.24
CA LEU A 86 11.86 23.81 -8.68
C LEU A 86 12.93 22.82 -9.15
N ASN A 87 14.01 22.65 -8.36
CA ASN A 87 15.09 21.70 -8.60
C ASN A 87 15.78 21.90 -9.98
N GLU A 88 15.86 23.15 -10.45
CA GLU A 88 16.49 23.53 -11.74
C GLU A 88 18.03 23.68 -11.64
N PHE A 89 18.68 22.77 -10.91
CA PHE A 89 20.14 22.73 -10.76
C PHE A 89 20.81 22.13 -12.01
N ALA A 90 21.98 22.66 -12.39
CA ALA A 90 22.71 22.19 -13.57
C ALA A 90 23.24 20.74 -13.41
N SER A 91 23.64 20.36 -12.19
CA SER A 91 24.00 19.00 -11.81
C SER A 91 23.49 18.61 -10.41
N GLY A 92 23.62 17.33 -10.07
CA GLY A 92 23.37 16.85 -8.71
C GLY A 92 24.41 17.31 -7.69
N GLU A 93 25.61 17.69 -8.14
CA GLU A 93 26.71 18.18 -7.32
C GLU A 93 26.48 19.64 -6.92
N ASP A 94 26.07 20.49 -7.87
CA ASP A 94 25.66 21.89 -7.59
C ASP A 94 24.54 21.94 -6.53
N ARG A 95 23.58 21.01 -6.63
CA ARG A 95 22.50 20.85 -5.65
C ARG A 95 23.03 20.42 -4.28
N ALA A 96 24.04 19.55 -4.22
CA ALA A 96 24.64 19.13 -2.95
C ALA A 96 25.40 20.29 -2.28
N VAL A 97 26.17 21.06 -3.04
CA VAL A 97 26.86 22.28 -2.56
C VAL A 97 25.85 23.33 -2.08
N PHE A 98 24.75 23.52 -2.79
CA PHE A 98 23.66 24.40 -2.34
C PHE A 98 23.01 23.91 -1.04
N VAL A 99 22.75 22.60 -0.91
CA VAL A 99 22.18 22.02 0.32
C VAL A 99 23.12 22.21 1.52
N GLU A 100 24.42 21.96 1.39
CA GLU A 100 25.39 22.21 2.47
C GLU A 100 25.42 23.70 2.87
N SER A 101 25.36 24.64 1.91
CA SER A 101 25.37 26.07 2.24
C SER A 101 24.11 26.53 3.00
N VAL A 102 22.93 25.98 2.65
CA VAL A 102 21.69 26.21 3.41
C VAL A 102 21.75 25.57 4.81
N PHE A 103 22.40 24.40 4.95
CA PHE A 103 22.63 23.78 6.26
C PHE A 103 23.61 24.57 7.13
N CYS A 104 24.63 25.20 6.55
CA CYS A 104 25.52 26.12 7.26
C CYS A 104 24.77 27.36 7.80
N GLU A 105 23.90 27.97 6.99
CA GLU A 105 23.09 29.13 7.40
C GLU A 105 21.98 28.75 8.40
N ALA A 106 21.50 27.51 8.37
CA ALA A 106 20.54 26.97 9.33
C ALA A 106 21.12 26.70 10.74
N ARG A 107 22.46 26.78 10.92
CA ARG A 107 23.13 26.36 12.15
C ARG A 107 22.79 27.26 13.34
N GLY A 108 22.29 26.67 14.43
CA GLY A 108 21.75 27.40 15.59
C GLY A 108 20.37 28.02 15.35
N LYS A 109 19.70 27.66 14.25
CA LYS A 109 18.37 28.14 13.83
C LYS A 109 17.41 26.98 13.55
N GLU A 110 17.83 25.74 13.75
CA GLU A 110 17.16 24.50 13.35
C GLU A 110 15.77 24.37 13.99
N LEU A 111 15.67 24.64 15.30
CA LEU A 111 14.42 24.63 16.06
C LEU A 111 13.43 25.71 15.57
N LYS A 112 13.93 26.89 15.20
CA LYS A 112 13.13 27.99 14.61
C LYS A 112 12.64 27.64 13.21
N LEU A 113 13.48 27.01 12.40
CA LEU A 113 13.15 26.54 11.07
C LEU A 113 12.07 25.45 11.12
N ALA A 114 12.21 24.47 12.02
CA ALA A 114 11.24 23.39 12.21
C ALA A 114 9.90 23.89 12.78
N SER A 115 9.92 24.89 13.67
CA SER A 115 8.70 25.49 14.23
C SER A 115 8.06 26.57 13.34
N SER A 116 8.73 27.05 12.29
CA SER A 116 8.20 28.06 11.37
C SER A 116 7.16 27.53 10.38
N GLN A 117 6.06 28.28 10.20
CA GLN A 117 5.01 28.00 9.21
C GLN A 117 5.54 28.07 7.76
N SER A 118 6.52 28.93 7.49
CA SER A 118 7.12 29.10 6.16
C SER A 118 8.29 28.16 5.92
N CYS A 119 9.08 27.85 6.95
CA CYS A 119 10.37 27.16 6.79
C CYS A 119 10.39 25.69 7.21
N SER A 120 9.36 25.17 7.89
CA SER A 120 9.27 23.73 8.24
C SER A 120 9.26 22.82 7.01
N ARG A 121 8.71 23.30 5.89
CA ARG A 121 8.74 22.64 4.58
C ARG A 121 10.16 22.54 4.00
N LEU A 122 10.97 23.58 4.21
CA LEU A 122 12.40 23.55 3.89
C LEU A 122 13.11 22.50 4.74
N MET A 123 12.84 22.45 6.04
CA MET A 123 13.40 21.40 6.91
C MET A 123 13.01 19.99 6.44
N GLU A 124 11.74 19.75 6.02
CA GLU A 124 11.34 18.48 5.39
C GLU A 124 12.04 18.20 4.04
N ARG A 125 12.48 19.21 3.27
CA ARG A 125 13.27 19.03 2.03
C ARG A 125 14.76 18.83 2.30
N LEU A 126 15.34 19.58 3.25
CA LEU A 126 16.74 19.45 3.68
C LEU A 126 17.01 18.06 4.26
N VAL A 127 16.10 17.53 5.08
CA VAL A 127 16.16 16.14 5.58
C VAL A 127 16.08 15.08 4.45
N GLN A 128 15.39 15.38 3.35
CA GLN A 128 15.29 14.48 2.18
C GLN A 128 16.55 14.48 1.30
N LEU A 129 17.33 15.57 1.31
CA LEU A 129 18.52 15.76 0.47
C LEU A 129 19.85 15.64 1.23
N GLY A 130 19.84 15.81 2.56
CA GLY A 130 21.01 15.82 3.42
C GLY A 130 21.66 14.44 3.58
N THR A 131 22.98 14.47 3.76
CA THR A 131 23.82 13.29 4.04
C THR A 131 23.56 12.71 5.45
N ARG A 132 24.15 11.56 5.77
CA ARG A 132 24.05 10.94 7.11
C ARG A 132 24.46 11.92 8.23
N GLY A 133 25.58 12.61 8.07
CA GLY A 133 26.08 13.60 9.02
C GLY A 133 25.12 14.77 9.23
N HIS A 134 24.45 15.26 8.19
CA HIS A 134 23.41 16.29 8.34
C HIS A 134 22.26 15.84 9.23
N LYS A 135 21.82 14.59 9.09
CA LYS A 135 20.74 14.03 9.91
C LYS A 135 21.20 13.87 11.36
N LYS A 136 22.44 13.42 11.60
CA LYS A 136 23.03 13.37 12.95
C LYS A 136 23.02 14.74 13.63
N ARG A 137 23.53 15.77 12.94
CA ARG A 137 23.49 17.17 13.40
C ARG A 137 22.06 17.66 13.72
N LEU A 138 21.05 17.23 12.96
CA LEU A 138 19.64 17.55 13.25
C LEU A 138 19.06 16.78 14.45
N PHE A 139 19.46 15.53 14.69
CA PHE A 139 19.10 14.83 15.94
C PHE A 139 19.71 15.54 17.15
N GLU A 140 20.98 15.93 17.05
CA GLU A 140 21.70 16.66 18.11
C GLU A 140 21.05 18.04 18.38
N ALA A 141 20.69 18.79 17.33
CA ALA A 141 20.03 20.09 17.45
C ALA A 141 18.55 20.03 17.89
N PHE A 142 17.91 18.85 17.84
CA PHE A 142 16.55 18.62 18.34
C PHE A 142 16.52 17.92 19.72
N GLY A 143 17.66 17.40 20.19
CA GLY A 143 17.75 16.68 21.47
C GLY A 143 17.45 17.58 22.66
N GLY A 144 16.66 17.05 23.62
CA GLY A 144 16.11 17.80 24.74
C GLY A 144 14.81 18.55 24.41
N HIS A 145 14.43 18.62 23.13
CA HIS A 145 13.26 19.37 22.65
C HIS A 145 12.24 18.50 21.89
N PHE A 146 12.52 17.22 21.61
CA PHE A 146 11.61 16.33 20.88
C PHE A 146 10.23 16.28 21.53
N ALA A 147 10.12 16.22 22.86
CA ALA A 147 8.85 16.23 23.59
C ALA A 147 7.95 17.45 23.27
N SER A 148 8.54 18.60 22.93
CA SER A 148 7.85 19.78 22.40
C SER A 148 7.60 19.67 20.89
N LEU A 149 8.64 19.36 20.11
CA LEU A 149 8.61 19.32 18.65
C LEU A 149 7.57 18.31 18.10
N VAL A 150 7.38 17.16 18.74
CA VAL A 150 6.38 16.15 18.29
C VAL A 150 4.93 16.61 18.47
N ARG A 151 4.67 17.56 19.39
CA ARG A 151 3.35 18.18 19.62
C ARG A 151 3.13 19.38 18.71
N HIS A 152 4.21 20.01 18.26
CA HIS A 152 4.14 21.26 17.53
C HIS A 152 3.67 21.06 16.07
N ARG A 153 2.67 21.85 15.66
CA ARG A 153 1.89 21.72 14.40
C ARG A 153 2.66 21.69 13.08
N PHE A 154 3.95 22.01 13.09
CA PHE A 154 4.84 21.96 11.93
C PHE A 154 6.05 21.05 12.19
N ALA A 155 6.82 21.32 13.25
CA ALA A 155 7.98 20.52 13.65
C ALA A 155 7.70 19.02 13.84
N SER A 156 6.47 18.60 14.15
CA SER A 156 6.09 17.18 14.19
C SER A 156 6.30 16.50 12.82
N HIS A 157 6.08 17.23 11.72
CA HIS A 157 6.36 16.76 10.37
C HIS A 157 7.86 16.73 10.05
N CYS A 158 8.65 17.65 10.63
CA CYS A 158 10.12 17.59 10.55
C CYS A 158 10.65 16.35 11.31
N CYS A 159 10.07 16.01 12.46
CA CYS A 159 10.38 14.78 13.20
C CYS A 159 10.00 13.52 12.40
N GLU A 160 8.79 13.46 11.83
CA GLU A 160 8.40 12.37 10.89
C GLU A 160 9.45 12.19 9.79
N ALA A 161 9.85 13.30 9.15
CA ALA A 161 10.82 13.27 8.05
C ALA A 161 12.18 12.78 8.53
N LEU A 162 12.70 13.31 9.66
CA LEU A 162 14.00 12.95 10.21
C LEU A 162 14.08 11.45 10.52
N PHE A 163 13.05 10.91 11.18
CA PHE A 163 12.99 9.48 11.50
C PHE A 163 12.84 8.61 10.24
N ILE A 164 11.97 8.99 9.28
CA ILE A 164 11.77 8.24 8.03
C ILE A 164 13.05 8.22 7.17
N HIS A 165 13.74 9.34 7.04
CA HIS A 165 14.91 9.47 6.16
C HIS A 165 16.22 9.01 6.80
N SER A 166 16.26 8.84 8.13
CA SER A 166 17.40 8.24 8.85
C SER A 166 17.24 6.73 9.08
N ALA A 167 16.03 6.18 8.91
CA ALA A 167 15.76 4.74 9.04
C ALA A 167 16.57 3.84 8.09
N ALA A 168 17.08 4.39 6.98
CA ALA A 168 17.98 3.70 6.05
C ALA A 168 19.46 3.80 6.49
N ASP A 169 19.85 4.90 7.16
CA ASP A 169 21.21 5.08 7.67
C ASP A 169 21.52 4.12 8.82
N VAL A 170 20.54 3.83 9.70
CA VAL A 170 20.69 2.79 10.74
C VAL A 170 20.98 1.41 10.13
N THR A 171 20.24 1.01 9.09
CA THR A 171 20.46 -0.25 8.39
C THR A 171 21.81 -0.29 7.66
N HIS A 172 22.31 0.87 7.21
CA HIS A 172 23.62 0.98 6.57
C HIS A 172 24.76 0.90 7.59
N GLU A 173 24.70 1.64 8.71
CA GLU A 173 25.70 1.55 9.79
C GLU A 173 25.79 0.13 10.37
N LEU A 174 24.66 -0.57 10.50
CA LEU A 174 24.61 -1.98 10.89
C LEU A 174 25.31 -2.92 9.89
N GLY A 175 25.32 -2.57 8.59
CA GLY A 175 26.07 -3.28 7.55
C GLY A 175 27.56 -2.93 7.55
N ASP A 176 27.88 -1.64 7.69
CA ASP A 176 29.25 -1.11 7.77
C ASP A 176 30.03 -1.80 8.91
N PHE A 177 29.37 -2.02 10.06
CA PHE A 177 29.95 -2.69 11.24
C PHE A 177 30.38 -4.16 10.99
N VAL A 178 29.74 -4.86 10.04
CA VAL A 178 30.08 -6.26 9.69
C VAL A 178 31.26 -6.33 8.71
N GLY A 179 31.59 -5.22 8.03
CA GLY A 179 32.68 -5.13 7.06
C GLY A 179 34.05 -4.76 7.64
N PHE A 180 34.18 -4.55 8.96
CA PHE A 180 35.34 -3.91 9.56
C PHE A 180 36.58 -4.82 9.69
N VAL A 181 37.28 -5.04 8.58
CA VAL A 181 38.69 -5.45 8.60
C VAL A 181 39.53 -4.27 9.08
N VAL A 182 40.20 -4.42 10.23
CA VAL A 182 41.05 -3.36 10.79
C VAL A 182 42.34 -3.25 9.98
N ASP A 183 42.41 -2.30 9.05
CA ASP A 183 43.63 -2.00 8.31
C ASP A 183 44.51 -1.03 9.14
N THR A 184 45.48 -1.58 9.88
CA THR A 184 46.25 -0.87 10.92
C THR A 184 47.36 0.03 10.33
N ALA A 185 47.06 0.83 9.31
CA ALA A 185 48.07 1.55 8.52
C ALA A 185 47.62 2.91 7.94
N SER A 186 47.13 3.85 8.78
CA SER A 186 47.10 5.29 8.45
C SER A 186 47.02 6.17 9.69
N SER A 187 48.08 6.95 9.96
CA SER A 187 48.21 7.79 11.15
C SER A 187 48.02 9.27 10.83
N HIS A 188 46.81 9.80 11.05
CA HIS A 188 46.57 11.22 11.26
C HIS A 188 45.41 11.41 12.25
N VAL A 189 45.75 11.72 13.50
CA VAL A 189 44.77 11.97 14.57
C VAL A 189 44.56 13.47 14.70
N GLU A 190 43.53 13.99 14.04
CA GLU A 190 42.82 15.16 14.56
C GLU A 190 41.71 14.66 15.49
N THR A 191 41.48 15.38 16.60
CA THR A 191 40.52 15.00 17.64
C THR A 191 39.07 15.23 17.22
N GLN A 192 38.59 14.40 16.29
CA GLN A 192 37.16 14.19 16.11
C GLN A 192 36.63 13.41 17.31
N GLN A 193 35.61 13.94 17.99
CA GLN A 193 34.83 13.15 18.94
C GLN A 193 34.17 11.98 18.18
N PRO A 194 34.00 10.80 18.80
CA PRO A 194 33.30 9.71 18.15
C PRO A 194 31.84 10.10 17.90
N GLU A 195 31.49 10.39 16.64
CA GLU A 195 30.10 10.70 16.26
C GLU A 195 29.18 9.59 16.75
N ALA A 196 28.08 9.96 17.40
CA ALA A 196 27.07 8.99 17.81
C ALA A 196 26.55 8.21 16.59
N SER A 197 26.28 6.91 16.77
CA SER A 197 25.60 6.14 15.73
C SER A 197 24.15 6.63 15.59
N MET A 198 23.59 6.44 14.40
CA MET A 198 22.18 6.74 14.14
C MET A 198 21.25 5.86 15.00
N GLU A 199 21.71 4.67 15.39
CA GLU A 199 21.05 3.84 16.41
C GLU A 199 21.00 4.55 17.77
N SER A 200 22.14 5.02 18.29
CA SER A 200 22.22 5.70 19.58
C SER A 200 21.41 7.01 19.62
N LEU A 201 21.43 7.79 18.54
CA LEU A 201 20.64 9.03 18.43
C LEU A 201 19.13 8.76 18.44
N VAL A 202 18.67 7.72 17.75
CA VAL A 202 17.27 7.27 17.77
C VAL A 202 16.89 6.76 19.17
N LEU A 203 17.75 5.99 19.84
CA LEU A 203 17.48 5.50 21.20
C LEU A 203 17.40 6.64 22.23
N ALA A 204 18.34 7.59 22.21
CA ALA A 204 18.30 8.77 23.08
C ALA A 204 17.01 9.61 22.88
N THR A 205 16.52 9.68 21.64
CA THR A 205 15.22 10.32 21.33
C THR A 205 14.04 9.58 21.96
N LEU A 206 14.11 8.25 22.15
CA LEU A 206 13.07 7.47 22.81
C LEU A 206 13.10 7.61 24.32
N ASP A 207 14.28 7.68 24.93
CA ASP A 207 14.43 7.89 26.37
C ASP A 207 13.92 9.29 26.79
N GLU A 208 14.09 10.33 25.94
CA GLU A 208 13.44 11.65 26.13
C GLU A 208 11.90 11.57 26.08
N LEU A 209 11.36 10.68 25.25
CA LEU A 209 9.92 10.55 25.00
C LEU A 209 9.21 9.53 25.93
N GLU A 210 9.95 8.77 26.75
CA GLU A 210 9.42 7.66 27.57
C GLU A 210 8.21 8.06 28.43
N GLY A 211 8.34 9.11 29.23
CA GLY A 211 7.26 9.63 30.09
C GLY A 211 6.07 10.25 29.32
N SER A 212 6.12 10.28 27.99
CA SER A 212 5.12 10.91 27.12
C SER A 212 4.31 9.95 26.26
N LEU A 213 4.74 8.70 26.11
CA LEU A 213 4.19 7.75 25.10
C LEU A 213 2.67 7.55 25.18
N SER A 214 2.13 7.45 26.40
CA SER A 214 0.68 7.28 26.65
C SER A 214 -0.17 8.45 26.11
N TRP A 215 0.24 9.71 26.33
CA TRP A 215 -0.51 10.85 25.78
C TRP A 215 -0.22 11.05 24.29
N MET A 216 1.00 10.73 23.82
CA MET A 216 1.36 10.78 22.40
C MET A 216 0.42 9.91 21.56
N ALA A 217 -0.06 8.77 22.08
CA ALA A 217 -0.97 7.90 21.34
C ALA A 217 -2.29 8.56 20.90
N VAL A 218 -2.81 9.53 21.68
CA VAL A 218 -4.08 10.22 21.43
C VAL A 218 -3.92 11.65 20.91
N ASP A 219 -2.73 12.25 21.01
CA ASP A 219 -2.47 13.61 20.50
C ASP A 219 -2.52 13.69 18.97
N ARG A 220 -3.11 14.78 18.45
CA ARG A 220 -3.41 14.95 17.02
C ARG A 220 -2.17 15.09 16.11
N TRP A 221 -1.00 15.38 16.67
CA TRP A 221 0.27 15.52 15.96
C TRP A 221 1.25 14.41 16.39
N ALA A 222 1.50 14.27 17.69
CA ALA A 222 2.51 13.35 18.21
C ALA A 222 2.16 11.88 17.97
N SER A 223 0.88 11.52 17.85
CA SER A 223 0.48 10.16 17.47
C SER A 223 0.97 9.77 16.09
N HIS A 224 1.09 10.71 15.14
CA HIS A 224 1.68 10.45 13.83
C HIS A 224 3.18 10.14 13.96
N VAL A 225 3.88 10.88 14.82
CA VAL A 225 5.30 10.67 15.10
C VAL A 225 5.54 9.33 15.82
N LEU A 226 4.74 8.98 16.82
CA LEU A 226 4.79 7.69 17.50
C LEU A 226 4.56 6.52 16.53
N ARG A 227 3.59 6.64 15.63
CA ARG A 227 3.34 5.65 14.57
C ARG A 227 4.51 5.54 13.59
N VAL A 228 5.20 6.65 13.27
CA VAL A 228 6.44 6.62 12.48
C VAL A 228 7.56 5.89 13.24
N LEU A 229 7.84 6.26 14.49
CA LEU A 229 8.87 5.63 15.32
C LEU A 229 8.67 4.11 15.39
N LEU A 230 7.47 3.65 15.72
CA LEU A 230 7.12 2.23 15.77
C LEU A 230 7.40 1.48 14.45
N LEU A 231 7.23 2.12 13.28
CA LEU A 231 7.52 1.52 11.96
C LEU A 231 8.99 1.62 11.55
N VAL A 232 9.70 2.65 12.01
CA VAL A 232 11.15 2.78 11.85
C VAL A 232 11.84 1.66 12.63
N LEU A 233 11.52 1.55 13.93
CA LEU A 233 12.09 0.58 14.87
C LEU A 233 11.77 -0.87 14.50
N SER A 234 10.55 -1.16 14.04
CA SER A 234 10.17 -2.52 13.60
C SER A 234 10.64 -2.88 12.19
N GLY A 235 11.45 -2.05 11.53
CA GLY A 235 11.98 -2.30 10.18
C GLY A 235 10.93 -2.31 9.06
N ARG A 236 9.68 -1.96 9.35
CA ARG A 236 8.55 -2.10 8.41
C ARG A 236 8.61 -1.07 7.26
N PRO A 237 8.00 -1.36 6.09
CA PRO A 237 7.91 -0.41 4.98
C PRO A 237 7.22 0.90 5.38
N LEU A 238 7.84 2.04 5.12
CA LEU A 238 7.35 3.36 5.55
C LEU A 238 6.43 4.04 4.52
N ARG A 239 6.22 3.39 3.36
CA ARG A 239 5.42 3.90 2.24
C ARG A 239 4.44 2.88 1.62
N ASP A 240 4.21 1.72 2.28
CA ASP A 240 3.15 0.80 1.85
C ASP A 240 1.75 1.44 1.95
N ALA A 241 0.80 0.99 1.13
CA ALA A 241 -0.55 1.54 1.08
C ALA A 241 -1.37 1.28 2.35
N ALA A 242 -1.19 0.13 3.03
CA ALA A 242 -1.86 -0.13 4.30
C ALA A 242 -1.27 0.73 5.42
N VAL A 243 0.06 0.85 5.44
CA VAL A 243 0.81 1.74 6.34
C VAL A 243 0.47 3.21 6.10
N GLY A 244 0.26 3.64 4.85
CA GLY A 244 -0.04 5.03 4.49
C GLY A 244 -1.30 5.58 5.15
N SER A 245 -2.35 4.76 5.29
CA SER A 245 -3.57 5.12 6.04
C SER A 245 -3.38 5.19 7.55
N LEU A 246 -2.38 4.49 8.11
CA LEU A 246 -2.03 4.56 9.52
C LEU A 246 -1.07 5.72 9.81
N VAL A 247 -0.16 6.06 8.89
CA VAL A 247 0.89 7.06 9.13
C VAL A 247 0.48 8.48 8.77
N LYS A 248 -0.31 8.71 7.70
CA LYS A 248 -0.48 10.06 7.15
C LYS A 248 -1.90 10.60 7.27
N SER A 249 -2.01 11.83 7.77
CA SER A 249 -3.24 12.62 7.64
C SER A 249 -3.63 12.73 6.16
N ARG A 250 -4.90 12.48 5.82
CA ARG A 250 -5.44 12.61 4.44
C ARG A 250 -5.31 14.02 3.85
N LYS A 251 -4.90 15.01 4.66
CA LYS A 251 -4.65 16.40 4.26
C LYS A 251 -3.15 16.76 4.10
N LYS A 252 -2.19 15.86 4.40
CA LYS A 252 -0.76 16.18 4.29
C LYS A 252 -0.34 16.30 2.82
N GLU A 253 0.14 17.47 2.44
CA GLU A 253 0.77 17.74 1.15
C GLU A 253 2.08 16.95 1.03
N ALA A 254 2.36 16.41 -0.16
CA ALA A 254 3.42 15.44 -0.34
C ALA A 254 4.74 16.10 -0.73
N VAL A 255 5.42 16.74 0.23
CA VAL A 255 6.78 17.30 0.06
C VAL A 255 7.72 16.22 -0.49
N ARG A 256 8.19 16.40 -1.72
CA ARG A 256 9.08 15.48 -2.45
C ARG A 256 9.97 16.28 -3.40
N VAL A 257 11.28 16.08 -3.36
CA VAL A 257 12.21 16.64 -4.35
C VAL A 257 12.47 15.59 -5.44
N GLN A 258 12.51 16.00 -6.72
CA GLN A 258 12.83 15.10 -7.81
C GLN A 258 14.30 14.67 -7.76
N GLY A 259 14.58 13.38 -7.98
CA GLY A 259 15.95 12.86 -7.86
C GLY A 259 16.52 12.85 -6.43
N ALA A 260 15.67 12.91 -5.40
CA ALA A 260 16.05 12.41 -4.06
C ALA A 260 15.92 10.87 -4.06
N GLY A 261 16.96 10.16 -3.59
CA GLY A 261 17.04 8.70 -3.65
C GLY A 261 15.94 8.02 -2.82
N GLY A 262 15.05 7.26 -3.48
CA GLY A 262 13.89 6.62 -2.85
C GLY A 262 14.06 5.14 -2.46
N SER A 263 15.22 4.54 -2.73
CA SER A 263 15.53 3.13 -2.47
C SER A 263 15.52 2.80 -0.97
N GLY A 264 14.86 1.71 -0.58
CA GLY A 264 14.79 1.21 0.80
C GLY A 264 13.60 1.68 1.65
N ILE A 265 12.92 2.78 1.29
CA ILE A 265 11.77 3.31 2.09
C ILE A 265 10.51 2.43 1.93
N SER A 266 10.41 1.69 0.81
CA SER A 266 9.24 0.86 0.47
C SER A 266 9.39 -0.62 0.81
N GLU A 267 10.49 -1.02 1.45
CA GLU A 267 10.84 -2.42 1.71
C GLU A 267 11.04 -2.67 3.22
N THR A 268 11.04 -3.94 3.62
CA THR A 268 11.40 -4.36 4.98
C THR A 268 12.91 -4.24 5.18
N ARG A 269 13.32 -3.46 6.18
CA ARG A 269 14.71 -3.21 6.54
C ARG A 269 15.16 -4.12 7.68
N VAL A 270 16.43 -4.49 7.69
CA VAL A 270 17.08 -5.07 8.87
C VAL A 270 17.32 -3.95 9.88
N VAL A 271 17.10 -4.25 11.16
CA VAL A 271 17.20 -3.30 12.29
C VAL A 271 18.00 -3.92 13.43
N PRO A 272 18.69 -3.10 14.27
CA PRO A 272 19.39 -3.58 15.46
C PRO A 272 18.47 -4.27 16.48
N ALA A 273 19.04 -5.14 17.31
CA ALA A 273 18.30 -5.86 18.35
C ALA A 273 17.73 -4.91 19.44
N SER A 274 18.39 -3.77 19.68
CA SER A 274 17.94 -2.69 20.56
C SER A 274 16.58 -2.12 20.14
N PHE A 275 16.35 -1.92 18.84
CA PHE A 275 15.08 -1.43 18.31
C PHE A 275 13.94 -2.44 18.58
N GLY A 276 14.23 -3.73 18.53
CA GLY A 276 13.30 -4.79 18.94
C GLY A 276 12.95 -4.74 20.43
N ALA A 277 13.88 -4.34 21.30
CA ALA A 277 13.61 -4.08 22.71
C ALA A 277 12.81 -2.78 22.93
N ALA A 278 13.16 -1.71 22.22
CA ALA A 278 12.48 -0.43 22.27
C ALA A 278 11.00 -0.54 21.87
N VAL A 279 10.65 -1.32 20.82
CA VAL A 279 9.25 -1.58 20.47
C VAL A 279 8.50 -2.29 21.59
N ARG A 280 9.13 -3.24 22.32
CA ARG A 280 8.49 -3.89 23.48
C ARG A 280 8.23 -2.90 24.62
N LYS A 281 9.22 -2.06 24.95
CA LYS A 281 9.11 -0.99 25.94
C LYS A 281 7.96 -0.03 25.58
N ILE A 282 7.98 0.54 24.38
CA ILE A 282 6.91 1.45 23.90
C ILE A 282 5.52 0.80 23.94
N VAL A 283 5.38 -0.47 23.55
CA VAL A 283 4.08 -1.17 23.62
C VAL A 283 3.58 -1.31 25.06
N ALA A 284 4.46 -1.63 26.01
CA ALA A 284 4.11 -1.69 27.42
C ALA A 284 3.75 -0.30 27.96
N ASP A 285 4.61 0.69 27.78
CA ASP A 285 4.49 2.02 28.40
C ASP A 285 3.32 2.84 27.83
N THR A 286 2.99 2.65 26.55
CA THR A 286 1.82 3.27 25.91
C THR A 286 0.49 2.64 26.36
N THR A 287 0.53 1.42 26.91
CA THR A 287 -0.65 0.67 27.38
C THR A 287 -0.72 0.55 28.90
N HIS A 288 0.33 1.00 29.60
CA HIS A 288 0.44 0.99 31.05
C HIS A 288 -0.66 1.86 31.67
N GLY A 289 -1.41 1.27 32.62
CA GLY A 289 -2.56 1.92 33.25
C GLY A 289 -3.86 1.91 32.43
N LEU A 290 -3.86 1.43 31.17
CA LEU A 290 -5.10 1.21 30.43
C LEU A 290 -5.74 -0.13 30.84
N ASP A 291 -6.90 -0.04 31.50
CA ASP A 291 -7.76 -1.19 31.74
C ASP A 291 -8.55 -1.59 30.48
N ALA A 292 -9.39 -2.63 30.60
CA ALA A 292 -10.26 -3.05 29.50
C ALA A 292 -11.25 -1.94 29.06
N SER A 293 -11.61 -1.00 29.94
CA SER A 293 -12.47 0.15 29.65
C SER A 293 -11.71 1.24 28.88
N GLY A 294 -10.50 1.61 29.33
CA GLY A 294 -9.60 2.54 28.65
C GLY A 294 -9.23 2.07 27.25
N LEU A 295 -8.92 0.78 27.07
CA LEU A 295 -8.67 0.20 25.75
C LEU A 295 -9.92 0.20 24.85
N ARG A 296 -11.13 0.02 25.39
CA ARG A 296 -12.38 0.16 24.62
C ARG A 296 -12.61 1.59 24.15
N LEU A 297 -12.33 2.58 24.99
CA LEU A 297 -12.40 3.99 24.63
C LEU A 297 -11.37 4.35 23.56
N LEU A 298 -10.11 3.90 23.73
CA LEU A 298 -9.04 4.08 22.74
C LEU A 298 -9.36 3.38 21.41
N ALA A 299 -10.03 2.22 21.45
CA ALA A 299 -10.49 1.49 20.26
C ALA A 299 -11.55 2.23 19.43
N VAL A 300 -12.27 3.20 20.00
CA VAL A 300 -13.22 4.06 19.25
C VAL A 300 -12.73 5.50 19.04
N HIS A 301 -11.63 5.90 19.68
CA HIS A 301 -11.08 7.25 19.59
C HIS A 301 -10.41 7.52 18.23
N ALA A 302 -10.85 8.56 17.50
CA ALA A 302 -10.43 8.81 16.12
C ALA A 302 -8.91 8.94 15.89
N VAL A 303 -8.17 9.50 16.85
CA VAL A 303 -6.71 9.66 16.76
C VAL A 303 -5.94 8.43 17.25
N GLY A 304 -6.34 7.86 18.39
CA GLY A 304 -5.64 6.76 19.06
C GLY A 304 -5.95 5.36 18.53
N ASN A 305 -7.11 5.14 17.90
CA ASN A 305 -7.44 3.85 17.26
C ASN A 305 -6.38 3.44 16.19
N PRO A 306 -5.93 4.33 15.27
CA PRO A 306 -4.79 4.07 14.39
C PRO A 306 -3.49 3.69 15.12
N THR A 307 -3.22 4.28 16.30
CA THR A 307 -2.05 3.95 17.11
C THR A 307 -2.22 2.55 17.74
N LEU A 308 -3.38 2.29 18.35
CA LEU A 308 -3.72 1.00 18.96
C LEU A 308 -3.74 -0.16 17.94
N GLN A 309 -4.16 0.09 16.69
CA GLN A 309 -4.02 -0.86 15.60
C GLN A 309 -2.57 -1.29 15.40
N LEU A 310 -1.64 -0.33 15.33
CA LEU A 310 -0.22 -0.62 15.11
C LEU A 310 0.42 -1.30 16.33
N LEU A 311 0.10 -0.84 17.55
CA LEU A 311 0.55 -1.47 18.80
C LEU A 311 0.09 -2.93 18.90
N LEU A 312 -1.19 -3.21 18.61
CA LEU A 312 -1.74 -4.55 18.59
C LEU A 312 -1.08 -5.42 17.50
N GLU A 313 -0.85 -4.88 16.30
CA GLU A 313 -0.22 -5.65 15.22
C GLU A 313 1.24 -6.01 15.53
N LEU A 314 1.97 -5.11 16.22
CA LEU A 314 3.34 -5.35 16.67
C LEU A 314 3.40 -6.34 17.84
N ASP A 315 2.52 -6.22 18.83
CA ASP A 315 2.45 -7.18 19.96
C ASP A 315 2.03 -8.58 19.49
N LEU A 316 1.07 -8.68 18.54
CA LEU A 316 0.69 -9.96 17.93
C LEU A 316 1.82 -10.58 17.09
N ALA A 317 2.58 -9.76 16.35
CA ALA A 317 3.74 -10.24 15.58
C ALA A 317 4.87 -10.72 16.51
N ARG A 318 5.13 -9.99 17.60
CA ARG A 318 6.06 -10.34 18.66
C ARG A 318 5.66 -11.64 19.37
N ALA A 319 4.45 -11.71 19.91
CA ALA A 319 3.92 -12.89 20.59
C ALA A 319 4.03 -14.16 19.73
N LYS A 320 3.74 -14.04 18.42
CA LYS A 320 3.92 -15.13 17.45
C LYS A 320 5.38 -15.57 17.25
N ALA A 321 6.35 -14.66 17.36
CA ALA A 321 7.77 -14.95 17.22
C ALA A 321 8.36 -15.53 18.52
N ASP A 322 8.03 -14.93 19.66
CA ASP A 322 8.49 -15.35 21.00
C ASP A 322 7.83 -16.66 21.47
N GLY A 323 6.70 -17.05 20.88
CA GLY A 323 5.87 -18.18 21.31
C GLY A 323 4.99 -17.90 22.53
N GLY A 324 5.03 -16.67 23.06
CA GLY A 324 4.21 -16.22 24.19
C GLY A 324 2.86 -15.61 23.79
N ASP A 325 2.15 -15.07 24.77
CA ASP A 325 0.87 -14.39 24.56
C ASP A 325 1.03 -12.88 24.29
N SER A 326 -0.05 -12.28 23.75
CA SER A 326 -0.20 -10.84 23.53
C SER A 326 -1.05 -10.25 24.66
N GLN A 327 -0.45 -9.34 25.44
CA GLN A 327 -1.15 -8.70 26.57
C GLN A 327 -2.30 -7.83 26.06
N LEU A 328 -2.07 -7.07 24.98
CA LEU A 328 -3.11 -6.26 24.33
C LEU A 328 -4.30 -7.10 23.86
N LEU A 329 -4.06 -8.28 23.29
CA LEU A 329 -5.15 -9.17 22.88
C LEU A 329 -5.95 -9.68 24.08
N LEU A 330 -5.28 -10.04 25.18
CA LEU A 330 -5.93 -10.55 26.40
C LEU A 330 -6.76 -9.46 27.10
N GLN A 331 -6.30 -8.20 27.11
CA GLN A 331 -7.07 -7.09 27.67
C GLN A 331 -8.25 -6.67 26.76
N LEU A 332 -8.08 -6.71 25.43
CA LEU A 332 -9.15 -6.41 24.46
C LEU A 332 -10.23 -7.50 24.42
N LEU A 333 -9.85 -8.77 24.55
CA LEU A 333 -10.74 -9.93 24.57
C LEU A 333 -10.52 -10.81 25.81
N PRO A 334 -10.96 -10.38 27.01
CA PRO A 334 -10.76 -11.14 28.25
C PRO A 334 -11.30 -12.57 28.19
N GLY A 335 -10.49 -13.53 28.59
CA GLY A 335 -10.84 -14.96 28.60
C GLY A 335 -10.94 -15.64 27.22
N ALA A 336 -10.54 -14.97 26.14
CA ALA A 336 -10.52 -15.60 24.81
C ALA A 336 -9.39 -16.65 24.71
N PRO A 337 -9.58 -17.77 23.99
CA PRO A 337 -10.71 -18.08 23.09
C PRO A 337 -12.01 -18.54 23.76
N GLN A 338 -12.00 -18.98 25.02
CA GLN A 338 -13.15 -19.63 25.66
C GLN A 338 -14.35 -18.69 25.82
N SER A 339 -14.13 -17.44 26.25
CA SER A 339 -15.20 -16.46 26.46
C SER A 339 -15.99 -16.17 25.18
N LEU A 340 -15.37 -16.25 24.00
CA LEU A 340 -16.01 -16.00 22.71
C LEU A 340 -17.12 -17.02 22.36
N ALA A 341 -17.28 -18.10 23.12
CA ALA A 341 -18.40 -19.02 22.99
C ALA A 341 -19.66 -18.57 23.77
N ASP A 342 -19.50 -17.67 24.74
CA ASP A 342 -20.57 -17.04 25.51
C ASP A 342 -20.89 -15.64 24.94
N ALA A 343 -22.16 -15.45 24.56
CA ALA A 343 -22.65 -14.24 23.91
C ALA A 343 -22.63 -13.01 24.83
N GLU A 344 -22.89 -13.21 26.13
CA GLU A 344 -22.93 -12.14 27.14
C GLU A 344 -21.54 -11.84 27.72
N SER A 345 -20.51 -12.59 27.30
CA SER A 345 -19.15 -12.38 27.78
C SER A 345 -18.62 -10.99 27.41
N PRO A 346 -17.78 -10.37 28.26
CA PRO A 346 -17.18 -9.07 27.96
C PRO A 346 -16.41 -9.04 26.62
N ALA A 347 -15.86 -10.17 26.18
CA ALA A 347 -15.17 -10.30 24.90
C ALA A 347 -16.12 -10.35 23.70
N CYS A 348 -17.21 -11.14 23.78
CA CYS A 348 -18.20 -11.21 22.68
C CYS A 348 -18.93 -9.88 22.51
N LEU A 349 -19.34 -9.24 23.60
CA LEU A 349 -19.94 -7.90 23.59
C LEU A 349 -19.00 -6.84 23.01
N ALA A 350 -17.69 -6.91 23.31
CA ALA A 350 -16.70 -6.02 22.71
C ALA A 350 -16.58 -6.20 21.19
N VAL A 351 -16.52 -7.45 20.70
CA VAL A 351 -16.50 -7.74 19.26
C VAL A 351 -17.78 -7.23 18.59
N HIS A 352 -18.96 -7.48 19.17
CA HIS A 352 -20.24 -7.02 18.62
C HIS A 352 -20.32 -5.49 18.51
N SER A 353 -19.80 -4.75 19.50
CA SER A 353 -19.70 -3.29 19.45
C SER A 353 -18.72 -2.82 18.36
N LEU A 354 -17.50 -3.34 18.34
CA LEU A 354 -16.47 -2.93 17.38
C LEU A 354 -16.83 -3.28 15.92
N MET A 355 -17.53 -4.39 15.68
CA MET A 355 -17.93 -4.81 14.32
C MET A 355 -18.82 -3.80 13.60
N TYR A 356 -19.65 -3.03 14.32
CA TYR A 356 -20.57 -2.04 13.73
C TYR A 356 -20.18 -0.57 14.00
N HIS A 357 -19.12 -0.32 14.77
CA HIS A 357 -18.65 1.04 15.04
C HIS A 357 -17.69 1.53 13.95
N GLU A 358 -17.94 2.70 13.36
CA GLU A 358 -17.15 3.25 12.23
C GLU A 358 -15.63 3.18 12.44
N ILE A 359 -15.14 3.75 13.56
CA ILE A 359 -13.72 3.72 13.95
C ILE A 359 -13.30 2.34 14.49
N GLY A 360 -14.06 1.76 15.43
CA GLY A 360 -13.78 0.45 16.05
C GLY A 360 -13.62 -0.71 15.06
N SER A 361 -14.32 -0.66 13.93
CA SER A 361 -14.22 -1.66 12.86
C SER A 361 -12.82 -1.77 12.27
N ARG A 362 -12.02 -0.69 12.31
CA ARG A 362 -10.62 -0.71 11.84
C ARG A 362 -9.70 -1.45 12.80
N LEU A 363 -9.95 -1.38 14.11
CA LEU A 363 -9.28 -2.26 15.06
C LEU A 363 -9.73 -3.71 14.87
N MET A 364 -11.01 -3.93 14.58
CA MET A 364 -11.56 -5.26 14.31
C MET A 364 -11.00 -5.87 13.01
N GLU A 365 -10.71 -5.08 11.97
CA GLU A 365 -9.97 -5.51 10.77
C GLU A 365 -8.59 -6.09 11.15
N THR A 366 -7.82 -5.36 11.97
CA THR A 366 -6.50 -5.77 12.42
C THR A 366 -6.56 -7.01 13.33
N LEU A 367 -7.51 -7.05 14.27
CA LEU A 367 -7.74 -8.20 15.13
C LEU A 367 -8.08 -9.45 14.29
N VAL A 368 -9.05 -9.36 13.38
CA VAL A 368 -9.43 -10.48 12.50
C VAL A 368 -8.26 -10.92 11.63
N ALA A 369 -7.44 -10.01 11.10
CA ALA A 369 -6.31 -10.36 10.24
C ALA A 369 -5.15 -11.03 11.01
N HIS A 370 -4.80 -10.55 12.20
CA HIS A 370 -3.54 -10.91 12.87
C HIS A 370 -3.67 -11.81 14.11
N CYS A 371 -4.86 -11.98 14.72
CA CYS A 371 -4.99 -12.73 15.98
C CYS A 371 -4.60 -14.24 15.84
N PRO A 372 -4.15 -14.91 16.92
CA PRO A 372 -3.70 -16.29 16.87
C PRO A 372 -4.77 -17.27 16.36
N ALA A 373 -4.36 -18.36 15.72
CA ALA A 373 -5.28 -19.31 15.08
C ALA A 373 -6.34 -19.90 16.04
N LYS A 374 -5.99 -20.09 17.32
CA LYS A 374 -6.93 -20.53 18.38
C LYS A 374 -8.07 -19.51 18.59
N VAL A 375 -7.71 -18.23 18.72
CA VAL A 375 -8.65 -17.11 18.91
C VAL A 375 -9.47 -16.87 17.65
N PHE A 376 -8.84 -16.86 16.47
CA PHE A 376 -9.55 -16.74 15.19
C PHE A 376 -10.57 -17.87 14.99
N LYS A 377 -10.25 -19.12 15.37
CA LYS A 377 -11.20 -20.23 15.25
C LYS A 377 -12.47 -19.95 16.05
N ALA A 378 -12.35 -19.65 17.35
CA ALA A 378 -13.50 -19.36 18.21
C ALA A 378 -14.28 -18.14 17.71
N LEU A 379 -13.59 -17.03 17.43
CA LEU A 379 -14.17 -15.80 16.86
C LEU A 379 -14.96 -16.08 15.56
N SER A 380 -14.40 -16.88 14.66
CA SER A 380 -15.06 -17.25 13.40
C SER A 380 -16.30 -18.13 13.64
N GLN A 381 -16.20 -19.12 14.53
CA GLN A 381 -17.24 -20.12 14.76
C GLN A 381 -18.45 -19.55 15.50
N HIS A 382 -18.24 -18.75 16.53
CA HIS A 382 -19.31 -18.27 17.42
C HIS A 382 -19.85 -16.90 17.04
N VAL A 383 -19.01 -16.01 16.47
CA VAL A 383 -19.38 -14.61 16.22
C VAL A 383 -19.52 -14.28 14.73
N LEU A 384 -18.49 -14.56 13.92
CA LEU A 384 -18.43 -14.01 12.56
C LEU A 384 -19.22 -14.82 11.53
N LEU A 385 -19.11 -16.16 11.51
CA LEU A 385 -19.80 -17.02 10.55
C LEU A 385 -21.34 -17.01 10.71
N PRO A 386 -21.94 -17.11 11.92
CA PRO A 386 -23.39 -17.13 12.09
C PRO A 386 -24.13 -15.88 11.56
N ARG A 387 -23.40 -14.77 11.37
CA ARG A 387 -23.94 -13.50 10.87
C ARG A 387 -23.23 -13.00 9.59
N ALA A 388 -22.44 -13.84 8.92
CA ALA A 388 -21.61 -13.41 7.77
C ALA A 388 -22.41 -12.74 6.63
N PRO A 389 -23.59 -13.22 6.19
CA PRO A 389 -24.40 -12.55 5.17
C PRO A 389 -24.98 -11.19 5.61
N ALA A 390 -25.09 -10.94 6.92
CA ALA A 390 -25.45 -9.62 7.44
C ALA A 390 -24.21 -8.71 7.50
N TYR A 391 -23.08 -9.22 7.98
CA TYR A 391 -21.85 -8.44 8.10
C TYR A 391 -21.30 -7.96 6.74
N LEU A 392 -21.34 -8.80 5.71
CA LEU A 392 -20.87 -8.48 4.36
C LEU A 392 -21.75 -7.42 3.64
N ARG A 393 -22.98 -7.19 4.09
CA ARG A 393 -23.93 -6.22 3.50
C ARG A 393 -23.94 -4.84 4.18
N ASN A 394 -23.58 -4.74 5.46
CA ASN A 394 -23.55 -3.47 6.20
C ASN A 394 -22.28 -2.65 5.82
N PRO A 395 -22.31 -1.30 5.80
CA PRO A 395 -21.16 -0.48 5.38
C PRO A 395 -19.91 -0.69 6.25
N VAL A 396 -20.09 -0.83 7.56
CA VAL A 396 -19.01 -0.87 8.56
C VAL A 396 -18.44 -2.28 8.70
N SER A 397 -19.29 -3.25 9.00
CA SER A 397 -18.87 -4.62 9.31
C SER A 397 -18.34 -5.40 8.10
N ALA A 398 -18.56 -4.89 6.89
CA ALA A 398 -18.04 -5.51 5.67
C ALA A 398 -16.50 -5.51 5.63
N TYR A 399 -15.83 -4.51 6.23
CA TYR A 399 -14.37 -4.47 6.24
C TYR A 399 -13.75 -5.57 7.13
N PRO A 400 -14.13 -5.76 8.40
CA PRO A 400 -13.74 -6.95 9.18
C PRO A 400 -14.14 -8.28 8.53
N ALA A 401 -15.33 -8.36 7.91
CA ALA A 401 -15.78 -9.57 7.24
C ALA A 401 -14.93 -9.91 5.99
N ILE A 402 -14.43 -8.92 5.24
CA ILE A 402 -13.45 -9.10 4.17
C ILE A 402 -12.14 -9.71 4.72
N LYS A 403 -11.66 -9.28 5.90
CA LYS A 403 -10.48 -9.89 6.56
C LYS A 403 -10.77 -11.33 7.02
N MET A 404 -12.00 -11.64 7.46
CA MET A 404 -12.40 -13.01 7.79
C MET A 404 -12.31 -13.91 6.54
N LEU A 405 -12.88 -13.50 5.40
CA LEU A 405 -12.83 -14.25 4.14
C LEU A 405 -11.39 -14.58 3.72
N ALA A 406 -10.42 -13.70 4.02
CA ALA A 406 -9.01 -13.97 3.76
C ALA A 406 -8.49 -15.20 4.53
N ARG A 407 -9.00 -15.48 5.74
CA ARG A 407 -8.52 -16.55 6.62
C ARG A 407 -9.33 -17.86 6.56
N LEU A 408 -10.59 -17.85 6.11
CA LEU A 408 -11.48 -19.03 6.10
C LEU A 408 -10.91 -20.26 5.37
N GLY A 409 -11.26 -21.45 5.86
CA GLY A 409 -11.02 -22.73 5.19
C GLY A 409 -11.92 -22.96 3.97
N LYS A 410 -11.66 -24.02 3.20
CA LYS A 410 -12.40 -24.31 1.95
C LYS A 410 -13.91 -24.49 2.17
N HIS A 411 -14.30 -25.26 3.18
CA HIS A 411 -15.71 -25.53 3.50
C HIS A 411 -16.42 -24.26 4.00
N GLN A 412 -15.92 -23.63 5.07
CA GLN A 412 -16.47 -22.38 5.62
C GLN A 412 -16.66 -21.28 4.56
N LEU A 413 -15.75 -21.18 3.59
CA LEU A 413 -15.87 -20.21 2.49
C LEU A 413 -16.97 -20.60 1.50
N ALA A 414 -17.13 -21.88 1.17
CA ALA A 414 -18.24 -22.38 0.36
C ALA A 414 -19.59 -22.07 1.04
N ASP A 415 -19.71 -22.35 2.33
CA ASP A 415 -20.92 -22.09 3.13
C ASP A 415 -21.31 -20.60 3.11
N VAL A 416 -20.33 -19.71 3.34
CA VAL A 416 -20.55 -18.25 3.31
C VAL A 416 -20.91 -17.73 1.92
N VAL A 417 -20.39 -18.35 0.84
CA VAL A 417 -20.75 -17.98 -0.53
C VAL A 417 -22.16 -18.47 -0.87
N ALA A 418 -22.53 -19.69 -0.47
CA ALA A 418 -23.87 -20.24 -0.66
C ALA A 418 -24.94 -19.39 0.06
N GLN A 419 -24.67 -18.94 1.29
CA GLN A 419 -25.54 -18.03 2.04
C GLN A 419 -25.49 -16.57 1.56
N GLY A 420 -24.46 -16.20 0.80
CA GLY A 420 -24.18 -14.81 0.40
C GLY A 420 -24.51 -14.46 -1.05
N VAL A 421 -24.81 -15.45 -1.90
CA VAL A 421 -24.99 -15.23 -3.35
C VAL A 421 -26.19 -14.35 -3.68
N ASP A 422 -27.32 -14.52 -2.99
CA ASP A 422 -28.53 -13.73 -3.21
C ASP A 422 -28.38 -12.25 -2.82
N ALA A 423 -27.34 -11.92 -2.04
CA ALA A 423 -26.98 -10.55 -1.72
C ALA A 423 -26.20 -9.86 -2.85
N VAL A 424 -25.65 -10.59 -3.83
CA VAL A 424 -24.79 -10.01 -4.89
C VAL A 424 -25.48 -8.89 -5.67
N PRO A 425 -26.77 -8.98 -6.08
CA PRO A 425 -27.48 -7.86 -6.70
C PRO A 425 -27.55 -6.62 -5.81
N GLN A 426 -27.81 -6.77 -4.51
CA GLN A 426 -27.81 -5.67 -3.55
C GLN A 426 -26.40 -5.06 -3.40
N LEU A 427 -25.36 -5.89 -3.35
CA LEU A 427 -23.97 -5.44 -3.26
C LEU A 427 -23.53 -4.67 -4.52
N VAL A 428 -23.92 -5.12 -5.71
CA VAL A 428 -23.62 -4.44 -6.99
C VAL A 428 -24.36 -3.11 -7.09
N ALA A 429 -25.67 -3.08 -6.78
CA ALA A 429 -26.45 -1.84 -6.77
C ALA A 429 -25.90 -0.79 -5.78
N GLN A 430 -25.38 -1.23 -4.63
CA GLN A 430 -24.72 -0.36 -3.64
C GLN A 430 -23.21 -0.12 -3.93
N SER A 431 -22.70 -0.46 -5.11
CA SER A 431 -21.28 -0.31 -5.50
C SER A 431 -20.25 -0.97 -4.57
N ARG A 432 -20.65 -1.99 -3.80
CA ARG A 432 -19.83 -2.73 -2.80
C ARG A 432 -18.89 -3.75 -3.43
N PHE A 433 -18.28 -3.40 -4.57
CA PHE A 433 -17.52 -4.32 -5.42
C PHE A 433 -16.35 -5.00 -4.69
N ASN A 434 -15.79 -4.37 -3.65
CA ASN A 434 -14.73 -4.95 -2.81
C ASN A 434 -15.15 -6.25 -2.09
N VAL A 435 -16.41 -6.37 -1.67
CA VAL A 435 -16.94 -7.60 -1.05
C VAL A 435 -16.99 -8.74 -2.07
N VAL A 436 -17.61 -8.46 -3.22
CA VAL A 436 -17.77 -9.40 -4.35
C VAL A 436 -16.40 -9.85 -4.89
N LYS A 437 -15.46 -8.91 -5.04
CA LYS A 437 -14.07 -9.18 -5.43
C LYS A 437 -13.39 -10.13 -4.45
N THR A 438 -13.52 -9.87 -3.15
CA THR A 438 -12.93 -10.72 -2.10
C THR A 438 -13.50 -12.14 -2.17
N LEU A 439 -14.82 -12.30 -2.33
CA LEU A 439 -15.44 -13.61 -2.47
C LEU A 439 -14.88 -14.40 -3.68
N LEU A 440 -14.75 -13.75 -4.85
CA LEU A 440 -14.13 -14.37 -6.04
C LEU A 440 -12.66 -14.73 -5.81
N ASP A 441 -11.84 -13.80 -5.34
CA ASP A 441 -10.40 -13.99 -5.09
C ASP A 441 -10.17 -15.17 -4.14
N ARG A 442 -10.94 -15.26 -3.05
CA ARG A 442 -10.80 -16.34 -2.06
C ARG A 442 -11.33 -17.66 -2.60
N CYS A 443 -12.40 -17.66 -3.40
CA CYS A 443 -12.87 -18.88 -4.07
C CYS A 443 -11.84 -19.44 -5.05
N ALA A 444 -11.14 -18.57 -5.80
CA ALA A 444 -10.03 -18.96 -6.67
C ALA A 444 -8.88 -19.59 -5.86
N VAL A 445 -8.42 -18.91 -4.79
CA VAL A 445 -7.35 -19.41 -3.90
C VAL A 445 -7.73 -20.72 -3.16
N ARG A 446 -9.03 -21.01 -2.98
CA ARG A 446 -9.51 -22.27 -2.37
C ARG A 446 -9.96 -23.34 -3.39
N GLY A 447 -9.84 -23.09 -4.70
CA GLY A 447 -10.24 -24.03 -5.74
C GLY A 447 -11.74 -24.38 -5.69
N LEU A 448 -12.59 -23.38 -5.49
CA LEU A 448 -14.06 -23.51 -5.44
C LEU A 448 -14.69 -23.16 -6.81
N ALA A 449 -14.32 -23.91 -7.84
CA ALA A 449 -14.66 -23.61 -9.24
C ALA A 449 -16.16 -23.36 -9.48
N ASP A 450 -17.04 -24.17 -8.90
CA ASP A 450 -18.49 -24.02 -9.10
C ASP A 450 -19.06 -22.79 -8.38
N HIS A 451 -18.53 -22.45 -7.20
CA HIS A 451 -18.92 -21.23 -6.49
C HIS A 451 -18.49 -19.97 -7.27
N ILE A 452 -17.37 -20.02 -8.00
CA ILE A 452 -16.96 -18.97 -8.94
C ILE A 452 -17.97 -18.84 -10.09
N LYS A 453 -18.45 -19.97 -10.66
CA LYS A 453 -19.49 -19.95 -11.71
C LYS A 453 -20.77 -19.29 -11.19
N THR A 454 -21.24 -19.68 -10.01
CA THR A 454 -22.47 -19.12 -9.40
C THR A 454 -22.32 -17.63 -9.07
N LEU A 455 -21.19 -17.22 -8.47
CA LEU A 455 -20.90 -15.80 -8.23
C LEU A 455 -20.86 -14.99 -9.52
N VAL A 456 -20.23 -15.48 -10.60
CA VAL A 456 -20.19 -14.75 -11.88
C VAL A 456 -21.54 -14.74 -12.59
N ALA A 457 -22.38 -15.76 -12.42
CA ALA A 457 -23.77 -15.71 -12.88
C ALA A 457 -24.57 -14.62 -12.15
N ALA A 458 -24.44 -14.55 -10.81
CA ALA A 458 -25.10 -13.53 -9.99
C ALA A 458 -24.59 -12.10 -10.31
N ILE A 459 -23.29 -11.92 -10.54
CA ILE A 459 -22.70 -10.62 -10.96
C ILE A 459 -23.26 -10.20 -12.32
N LYS A 460 -23.33 -11.11 -13.31
CA LYS A 460 -23.91 -10.80 -14.62
C LYS A 460 -25.37 -10.37 -14.49
N LEU A 461 -26.19 -11.17 -13.80
CA LEU A 461 -27.61 -10.88 -13.56
C LEU A 461 -27.81 -9.52 -12.86
N ALA A 462 -26.94 -9.20 -11.90
CA ALA A 462 -26.93 -7.92 -11.18
C ALA A 462 -26.51 -6.71 -12.03
N CYS A 463 -25.67 -6.91 -13.05
CA CYS A 463 -25.27 -5.84 -13.96
C CYS A 463 -26.28 -5.60 -15.09
N GLY A 464 -26.87 -6.66 -15.66
CA GLY A 464 -27.87 -6.60 -16.71
C GLY A 464 -27.77 -7.75 -17.74
N PRO A 465 -28.73 -7.88 -18.67
CA PRO A 465 -28.79 -9.01 -19.60
C PRO A 465 -27.70 -8.98 -20.68
N GLU A 466 -27.37 -7.81 -21.21
CA GLU A 466 -26.35 -7.66 -22.25
C GLU A 466 -24.91 -7.71 -21.70
N PRO A 467 -23.93 -8.26 -22.46
CA PRO A 467 -22.52 -8.30 -22.02
C PRO A 467 -21.94 -6.93 -21.68
N VAL A 468 -22.34 -5.87 -22.39
CA VAL A 468 -21.83 -4.50 -22.19
C VAL A 468 -22.09 -3.98 -20.77
N HIS A 469 -23.21 -4.36 -20.16
CA HIS A 469 -23.60 -3.94 -18.82
C HIS A 469 -22.62 -4.35 -17.73
N LEU A 470 -21.90 -5.47 -17.91
CA LEU A 470 -20.89 -5.91 -16.93
C LEU A 470 -19.79 -4.86 -16.74
N VAL A 471 -19.40 -4.13 -17.79
CA VAL A 471 -18.36 -3.09 -17.68
C VAL A 471 -18.97 -1.70 -17.48
N THR A 472 -20.11 -1.37 -18.09
CA THR A 472 -20.72 -0.04 -17.87
C THR A 472 -21.24 0.15 -16.45
N THR A 473 -21.84 -0.89 -15.84
CA THR A 473 -22.28 -0.84 -14.44
C THR A 473 -21.10 -0.80 -13.48
N LEU A 474 -20.15 -1.76 -13.56
CA LEU A 474 -19.05 -1.84 -12.60
C LEU A 474 -18.06 -0.66 -12.71
N CYS A 475 -17.74 -0.19 -13.92
CA CYS A 475 -16.91 1.01 -14.11
C CYS A 475 -17.72 2.33 -14.10
N CYS A 476 -19.01 2.30 -13.76
CA CYS A 476 -19.88 3.48 -13.65
C CYS A 476 -19.90 4.36 -14.91
N LEU A 477 -19.81 3.76 -16.11
CA LEU A 477 -19.64 4.49 -17.38
C LEU A 477 -20.89 5.23 -17.85
N SER A 478 -22.05 4.89 -17.29
CA SER A 478 -23.32 5.61 -17.48
C SER A 478 -23.34 6.97 -16.76
N HIS A 479 -22.36 7.25 -15.90
CA HIS A 479 -22.21 8.56 -15.25
C HIS A 479 -21.67 9.60 -16.24
N ASP A 480 -22.10 10.85 -16.10
CA ASP A 480 -21.69 11.92 -17.02
C ASP A 480 -20.18 12.17 -16.97
N ALA A 481 -19.56 12.23 -18.15
CA ALA A 481 -18.13 12.40 -18.36
C ALA A 481 -17.63 13.82 -18.03
N SER A 482 -18.53 14.78 -17.81
CA SER A 482 -18.20 16.10 -17.28
C SER A 482 -17.76 16.08 -15.81
N GLN A 483 -18.08 15.00 -15.07
CA GLN A 483 -17.89 14.93 -13.63
C GLN A 483 -16.67 14.09 -13.24
N LYS A 484 -16.13 14.34 -12.03
CA LYS A 484 -15.02 13.56 -11.48
C LYS A 484 -15.46 12.09 -11.32
N PRO A 485 -14.68 11.09 -11.79
CA PRO A 485 -15.08 9.69 -11.72
C PRO A 485 -15.32 9.25 -10.27
N PRO A 486 -16.42 8.51 -9.98
CA PRO A 486 -16.76 8.11 -8.62
C PRO A 486 -15.75 7.09 -8.07
N PRO A 487 -15.49 7.05 -6.75
CA PRO A 487 -14.58 6.06 -6.15
C PRO A 487 -14.94 4.60 -6.49
N ALA A 488 -16.24 4.33 -6.69
CA ALA A 488 -16.77 3.05 -7.15
C ALA A 488 -16.13 2.53 -8.46
N GLN A 489 -15.88 3.40 -9.44
CA GLN A 489 -15.24 3.02 -10.72
C GLN A 489 -13.87 2.36 -10.51
N SER A 490 -13.10 2.87 -9.54
CA SER A 490 -11.78 2.33 -9.18
C SER A 490 -11.88 0.91 -8.61
N HIS A 491 -12.91 0.64 -7.79
CA HIS A 491 -13.20 -0.67 -7.21
C HIS A 491 -13.78 -1.65 -8.23
N GLY A 492 -14.65 -1.19 -9.14
CA GLY A 492 -15.26 -2.03 -10.18
C GLY A 492 -14.26 -2.47 -11.24
N ALA A 493 -13.35 -1.58 -11.65
CA ALA A 493 -12.18 -1.96 -12.45
C ALA A 493 -11.30 -3.00 -11.72
N GLN A 494 -11.18 -2.91 -10.39
CA GLN A 494 -10.46 -3.89 -9.56
C GLN A 494 -11.16 -5.26 -9.50
N LEU A 495 -12.50 -5.29 -9.46
CA LEU A 495 -13.31 -6.51 -9.56
C LEU A 495 -13.17 -7.17 -10.94
N LEU A 496 -13.22 -6.38 -12.01
CA LEU A 496 -13.03 -6.87 -13.38
C LEU A 496 -11.60 -7.39 -13.63
N LEU A 497 -10.57 -6.76 -13.04
CA LEU A 497 -9.19 -7.28 -13.04
C LEU A 497 -9.08 -8.62 -12.30
N SER A 498 -9.76 -8.80 -11.16
CA SER A 498 -9.86 -10.11 -10.51
C SER A 498 -10.57 -11.14 -11.39
N MET A 499 -11.61 -10.76 -12.13
CA MET A 499 -12.27 -11.68 -13.07
C MET A 499 -11.35 -12.07 -14.24
N LEU A 500 -10.52 -11.16 -14.76
CA LEU A 500 -9.51 -11.48 -15.80
C LEU A 500 -8.43 -12.45 -15.30
N ALA A 501 -8.06 -12.37 -14.02
CA ALA A 501 -7.07 -13.27 -13.42
C ALA A 501 -7.57 -14.72 -13.21
N ILE A 502 -8.87 -14.99 -13.39
CA ILE A 502 -9.47 -16.31 -13.16
C ILE A 502 -9.93 -16.93 -14.49
N PRO A 503 -9.47 -18.15 -14.85
CA PRO A 503 -9.96 -18.89 -16.01
C PRO A 503 -11.46 -19.13 -15.96
N GLY A 504 -12.18 -18.74 -17.02
CA GLY A 504 -13.64 -18.74 -17.07
C GLY A 504 -14.24 -17.34 -16.93
N PRO A 505 -14.21 -16.70 -15.74
CA PRO A 505 -14.65 -15.31 -15.55
C PRO A 505 -14.02 -14.31 -16.54
N ALA A 506 -12.75 -14.51 -16.94
CA ALA A 506 -12.07 -13.68 -17.93
C ALA A 506 -12.85 -13.56 -19.26
N LYS A 507 -13.49 -14.65 -19.72
CA LYS A 507 -14.31 -14.67 -20.94
C LYS A 507 -15.47 -13.67 -20.87
N ALA A 508 -16.07 -13.47 -19.69
CA ALA A 508 -17.14 -12.50 -19.51
C ALA A 508 -16.64 -11.07 -19.67
N VAL A 509 -15.45 -10.75 -19.15
CA VAL A 509 -14.83 -9.43 -19.28
C VAL A 509 -14.41 -9.15 -20.73
N HIS A 510 -13.83 -10.15 -21.42
CA HIS A 510 -13.51 -10.06 -22.85
C HIS A 510 -14.76 -9.82 -23.71
N GLN A 511 -15.86 -10.56 -23.46
CA GLN A 511 -17.14 -10.36 -24.15
C GLN A 511 -17.72 -8.97 -23.88
N ALA A 512 -17.66 -8.49 -22.64
CA ALA A 512 -18.16 -7.16 -22.27
C ALA A 512 -17.36 -6.02 -22.90
N LEU A 513 -16.03 -6.13 -22.95
CA LEU A 513 -15.16 -5.12 -23.56
C LEU A 513 -15.33 -5.02 -25.09
N LEU A 514 -15.63 -6.13 -25.78
CA LEU A 514 -15.97 -6.11 -27.21
C LEU A 514 -17.38 -5.56 -27.50
N ALA A 515 -18.28 -5.56 -26.51
CA ALA A 515 -19.64 -5.04 -26.64
C ALA A 515 -19.75 -3.53 -26.30
N LEU A 516 -18.66 -2.89 -25.86
CA LEU A 516 -18.63 -1.44 -25.61
C LEU A 516 -18.58 -0.65 -26.93
N PRO A 517 -19.30 0.48 -27.04
CA PRO A 517 -19.04 1.46 -28.09
C PRO A 517 -17.64 2.08 -27.91
N THR A 518 -16.99 2.43 -29.02
CA THR A 518 -15.59 2.87 -29.03
C THR A 518 -15.30 4.03 -28.07
N ASP A 519 -16.20 5.02 -27.96
CA ASP A 519 -16.02 6.16 -27.06
C ASP A 519 -15.99 5.74 -25.58
N ALA A 520 -16.73 4.69 -25.18
CA ALA A 520 -16.71 4.17 -23.83
C ALA A 520 -15.40 3.39 -23.53
N LEU A 521 -14.86 2.69 -24.54
CA LEU A 521 -13.56 2.03 -24.45
C LEU A 521 -12.40 3.05 -24.36
N VAL A 522 -12.45 4.12 -25.16
CA VAL A 522 -11.49 5.23 -25.10
C VAL A 522 -11.60 5.98 -23.76
N ARG A 523 -12.82 6.16 -23.22
CA ARG A 523 -13.05 6.69 -21.88
C ARG A 523 -12.38 5.82 -20.81
N LEU A 524 -12.61 4.51 -20.78
CA LEU A 524 -11.91 3.58 -19.89
C LEU A 524 -10.38 3.71 -19.97
N ALA A 525 -9.83 3.74 -21.19
CA ALA A 525 -8.40 3.83 -21.44
C ALA A 525 -7.77 5.16 -20.97
N THR A 526 -8.56 6.20 -20.69
CA THR A 526 -8.05 7.55 -20.41
C THR A 526 -8.44 8.11 -19.04
N SER A 527 -9.60 7.76 -18.49
CA SER A 527 -10.14 8.33 -17.24
C SER A 527 -9.26 8.11 -16.01
N SER A 528 -8.64 6.94 -15.85
CA SER A 528 -7.83 6.63 -14.67
C SER A 528 -6.80 5.54 -14.95
N THR A 529 -5.76 5.47 -14.11
CA THR A 529 -4.76 4.39 -14.16
C THR A 529 -5.42 3.02 -14.02
N ARG A 530 -6.42 2.87 -13.13
CA ARG A 530 -7.13 1.61 -12.88
C ARG A 530 -7.95 1.13 -14.08
N THR A 531 -8.68 2.03 -14.73
CA THR A 531 -9.50 1.72 -15.90
C THR A 531 -8.64 1.49 -17.15
N ALA A 532 -7.51 2.20 -17.29
CA ALA A 532 -6.53 1.92 -18.33
C ALA A 532 -5.83 0.57 -18.12
N SER A 533 -5.46 0.24 -16.87
CA SER A 533 -4.95 -1.10 -16.51
C SER A 533 -5.96 -2.19 -16.83
N LEU A 534 -7.27 -2.01 -16.60
CA LEU A 534 -8.29 -2.98 -16.99
C LEU A 534 -8.21 -3.34 -18.49
N VAL A 535 -8.23 -2.34 -19.38
CA VAL A 535 -8.16 -2.58 -20.84
C VAL A 535 -6.82 -3.18 -21.24
N THR A 536 -5.72 -2.70 -20.64
CA THR A 536 -4.34 -3.16 -20.92
C THR A 536 -4.13 -4.61 -20.46
N THR A 537 -4.59 -4.98 -19.27
CA THR A 537 -4.54 -6.37 -18.77
C THR A 537 -5.47 -7.27 -19.57
N ALA A 538 -6.66 -6.82 -19.95
CA ALA A 538 -7.57 -7.61 -20.80
C ALA A 538 -6.94 -7.97 -22.15
N LEU A 539 -6.26 -6.99 -22.77
CA LEU A 539 -5.51 -7.14 -24.02
C LEU A 539 -4.36 -8.18 -23.88
N ALA A 540 -3.63 -8.15 -22.77
CA ALA A 540 -2.55 -9.10 -22.46
C ALA A 540 -3.03 -10.48 -21.96
N THR A 541 -4.32 -10.61 -21.59
CA THR A 541 -4.88 -11.87 -21.06
C THR A 541 -5.30 -12.78 -22.21
N PRO A 542 -4.86 -14.06 -22.24
CA PRO A 542 -5.35 -15.07 -23.20
C PRO A 542 -6.87 -15.13 -23.30
N SER A 543 -7.42 -15.06 -24.50
CA SER A 543 -8.87 -15.04 -24.71
C SER A 543 -9.37 -16.28 -25.46
N SER A 544 -10.48 -16.85 -24.98
CA SER A 544 -11.22 -17.91 -25.70
C SER A 544 -11.85 -17.44 -27.03
N ASN A 545 -11.76 -16.14 -27.35
CA ASN A 545 -12.06 -15.59 -28.66
C ASN A 545 -10.73 -15.14 -29.30
N SER A 546 -10.24 -15.90 -30.28
CA SER A 546 -8.98 -15.62 -31.00
C SER A 546 -8.98 -14.32 -31.81
N VAL A 547 -10.14 -13.66 -31.96
CA VAL A 547 -10.27 -12.35 -32.60
C VAL A 547 -10.30 -11.20 -31.58
N PHE A 548 -10.32 -11.48 -30.27
CA PHE A 548 -10.48 -10.46 -29.22
C PHE A 548 -9.47 -9.31 -29.33
N GLN A 549 -8.17 -9.62 -29.31
CA GLN A 549 -7.11 -8.60 -29.35
C GLN A 549 -7.11 -7.85 -30.69
N LYS A 550 -7.43 -8.53 -31.80
CA LYS A 550 -7.59 -7.92 -33.13
C LYS A 550 -8.74 -6.92 -33.16
N SER A 551 -9.93 -7.30 -32.70
CA SER A 551 -11.10 -6.41 -32.70
C SER A 551 -10.92 -5.23 -31.76
N LEU A 552 -10.35 -5.46 -30.56
CA LEU A 552 -10.05 -4.41 -29.60
C LEU A 552 -9.06 -3.39 -30.19
N ALA A 553 -7.94 -3.86 -30.76
CA ALA A 553 -6.96 -3.00 -31.42
C ALA A 553 -7.56 -2.20 -32.59
N ASN A 554 -8.37 -2.85 -33.43
CA ASN A 554 -9.04 -2.18 -34.55
C ASN A 554 -10.00 -1.07 -34.10
N SER A 555 -10.70 -1.24 -32.98
CA SER A 555 -11.57 -0.19 -32.42
C SER A 555 -10.77 1.03 -31.90
N LEU A 556 -9.52 0.82 -31.45
CA LEU A 556 -8.67 1.87 -30.88
C LEU A 556 -7.90 2.67 -31.94
N ILE A 557 -7.67 2.11 -33.14
CA ILE A 557 -6.92 2.76 -34.24
C ILE A 557 -7.41 4.18 -34.57
N PRO A 558 -8.72 4.48 -34.71
CA PRO A 558 -9.19 5.84 -35.03
C PRO A 558 -8.88 6.89 -33.95
N HIS A 559 -8.66 6.47 -32.70
CA HIS A 559 -8.46 7.38 -31.56
C HIS A 559 -7.00 7.41 -31.08
N LEU A 560 -6.07 6.86 -31.86
CA LEU A 560 -4.68 6.63 -31.46
C LEU A 560 -3.93 7.91 -31.04
N ALA A 561 -4.23 9.06 -31.68
CA ALA A 561 -3.67 10.36 -31.33
C ALA A 561 -4.05 10.81 -29.91
N HIS A 562 -5.34 10.68 -29.56
CA HIS A 562 -5.85 11.02 -28.22
C HIS A 562 -5.31 10.05 -27.17
N LEU A 563 -5.27 8.75 -27.47
CA LEU A 563 -4.73 7.73 -26.57
C LEU A 563 -3.24 7.94 -26.29
N ALA A 564 -2.40 8.11 -27.31
CA ALA A 564 -0.96 8.27 -27.16
C ALA A 564 -0.55 9.58 -26.46
N SER A 565 -1.39 10.61 -26.54
CA SER A 565 -1.20 11.90 -25.85
C SER A 565 -1.76 11.89 -24.41
N SER A 566 -2.55 10.88 -24.02
CA SER A 566 -3.21 10.80 -22.71
C SER A 566 -2.27 10.29 -21.62
N LEU A 567 -2.37 10.90 -20.42
CA LEU A 567 -1.66 10.48 -19.20
C LEU A 567 -1.82 8.98 -18.89
N HIS A 568 -2.98 8.38 -19.21
CA HIS A 568 -3.24 6.95 -19.02
C HIS A 568 -3.26 6.16 -20.33
N GLY A 569 -3.83 6.74 -21.41
CA GLY A 569 -4.03 6.03 -22.68
C GLY A 569 -2.74 5.58 -23.36
N HIS A 570 -1.63 6.28 -23.12
CA HIS A 570 -0.35 5.97 -23.76
C HIS A 570 0.20 4.59 -23.34
N VAL A 571 -0.13 4.12 -22.13
CA VAL A 571 0.25 2.79 -21.63
C VAL A 571 -0.42 1.67 -22.44
N LEU A 572 -1.71 1.85 -22.77
CA LEU A 572 -2.45 0.91 -23.63
C LEU A 572 -1.88 0.90 -25.06
N VAL A 573 -1.46 2.06 -25.57
CA VAL A 573 -0.83 2.15 -26.90
C VAL A 573 0.52 1.44 -26.93
N SER A 574 1.37 1.59 -25.90
CA SER A 574 2.61 0.81 -25.77
C SER A 574 2.33 -0.70 -25.75
N ALA A 575 1.38 -1.16 -24.94
CA ALA A 575 1.07 -2.58 -24.77
C ALA A 575 0.58 -3.27 -26.07
N LEU A 576 -0.06 -2.54 -27.00
CA LEU A 576 -0.41 -3.06 -28.33
C LEU A 576 0.82 -3.46 -29.17
N PHE A 577 1.97 -2.81 -28.97
CA PHE A 577 3.23 -3.19 -29.62
C PHE A 577 3.98 -4.29 -28.88
N ASP A 578 3.86 -4.35 -27.56
CA ASP A 578 4.49 -5.36 -26.70
C ASP A 578 3.85 -6.76 -26.84
N LEU A 579 2.57 -6.86 -27.25
CA LEU A 579 1.92 -8.14 -27.56
C LEU A 579 2.71 -8.97 -28.58
N PRO A 580 2.85 -10.30 -28.43
CA PRO A 580 3.52 -11.15 -29.43
C PRO A 580 2.72 -11.19 -30.75
N SER A 581 3.42 -11.35 -31.89
CA SER A 581 2.80 -11.52 -33.21
C SER A 581 2.63 -12.96 -33.77
N PRO A 582 3.25 -14.06 -33.25
CA PRO A 582 2.83 -15.41 -33.64
C PRO A 582 1.42 -15.74 -33.13
N ALA A 583 0.76 -16.73 -33.73
CA ALA A 583 -0.63 -17.09 -33.43
C ALA A 583 -0.78 -17.82 -32.08
N SER A 584 -0.80 -17.04 -30.99
CA SER A 584 -1.14 -17.47 -29.62
C SER A 584 -2.37 -16.74 -29.10
N ASP A 585 -3.00 -17.26 -28.05
CA ASP A 585 -4.29 -16.79 -27.48
C ASP A 585 -4.28 -15.33 -26.95
N ALA A 586 -3.10 -14.71 -26.86
CA ALA A 586 -2.86 -13.30 -26.56
C ALA A 586 -1.88 -12.68 -27.57
N SER A 587 -2.26 -12.61 -28.85
CA SER A 587 -1.40 -12.10 -29.93
C SER A 587 -2.03 -10.96 -30.73
N LEU A 588 -1.18 -10.12 -31.35
CA LEU A 588 -1.61 -9.08 -32.29
C LEU A 588 -0.92 -9.25 -33.65
N PRO A 589 -1.67 -9.61 -34.72
CA PRO A 589 -1.11 -9.81 -36.05
C PRO A 589 -0.34 -8.61 -36.59
N LEU A 590 0.80 -8.89 -37.24
CA LEU A 590 1.73 -7.89 -37.79
C LEU A 590 1.07 -6.81 -38.66
N HIS A 591 0.00 -7.13 -39.42
CA HIS A 591 -0.71 -6.14 -40.24
C HIS A 591 -1.39 -5.04 -39.40
N ILE A 592 -1.86 -5.38 -38.20
CA ILE A 592 -2.48 -4.42 -37.27
C ILE A 592 -1.39 -3.58 -36.59
N LYS A 593 -0.27 -4.20 -36.18
CA LYS A 593 0.91 -3.45 -35.70
C LYS A 593 1.43 -2.46 -36.75
N GLN A 594 1.43 -2.84 -38.03
CA GLN A 594 1.80 -1.96 -39.13
C GLN A 594 0.79 -0.81 -39.32
N SER A 595 -0.51 -1.09 -39.26
CA SER A 595 -1.56 -0.06 -39.32
C SER A 595 -1.44 0.96 -38.18
N LEU A 596 -1.28 0.48 -36.94
CA LEU A 596 -0.99 1.31 -35.76
C LEU A 596 0.28 2.15 -35.95
N MET A 597 1.38 1.55 -36.43
CA MET A 597 2.64 2.26 -36.63
C MET A 597 2.55 3.35 -37.72
N LEU A 598 1.83 3.08 -38.82
CA LEU A 598 1.60 4.09 -39.88
C LEU A 598 0.85 5.31 -39.34
N GLN A 599 -0.17 5.10 -38.50
CA GLN A 599 -0.88 6.18 -37.81
C GLN A 599 0.04 6.94 -36.84
N LEU A 600 0.89 6.25 -36.07
CA LEU A 600 1.87 6.92 -35.20
C LEU A 600 2.91 7.75 -35.98
N VAL A 601 3.36 7.31 -37.17
CA VAL A 601 4.29 8.10 -38.01
C VAL A 601 3.64 9.39 -38.49
N ALA A 602 2.36 9.37 -38.88
CA ALA A 602 1.62 10.58 -39.27
C ALA A 602 1.49 11.61 -38.11
N LEU A 603 1.66 11.16 -36.87
CA LEU A 603 1.54 11.96 -35.64
C LEU A 603 2.90 12.29 -34.99
N GLU A 604 4.03 11.93 -35.61
CA GLU A 604 5.37 11.91 -34.99
C GLU A 604 5.76 13.24 -34.33
N ALA A 605 5.42 14.39 -34.92
CA ALA A 605 5.69 15.70 -34.32
C ALA A 605 4.98 15.87 -32.96
N GLN A 606 3.65 15.71 -32.95
CA GLN A 606 2.82 15.82 -31.75
C GLN A 606 3.22 14.79 -30.67
N LEU A 607 3.65 13.59 -31.09
CA LEU A 607 4.17 12.57 -30.19
C LEU A 607 5.52 12.97 -29.58
N ARG A 608 6.39 13.67 -30.31
CA ARG A 608 7.69 14.13 -29.80
C ARG A 608 7.55 15.25 -28.78
N ASP A 609 6.50 16.07 -28.85
CA ASP A 609 6.30 17.21 -27.94
C ASP A 609 5.96 16.76 -26.50
N SER A 610 5.17 15.70 -26.34
CA SER A 610 4.74 15.19 -25.02
C SER A 610 5.61 14.05 -24.48
N TRP A 611 5.74 13.93 -23.15
CA TRP A 611 6.44 12.78 -22.54
C TRP A 611 5.74 11.45 -22.86
N MET A 612 4.40 11.45 -22.85
CA MET A 612 3.56 10.28 -23.16
C MET A 612 3.78 9.80 -24.59
N GLY A 613 3.75 10.70 -25.58
CA GLY A 613 4.03 10.39 -26.97
C GLY A 613 5.48 9.93 -27.19
N ARG A 614 6.46 10.54 -26.52
CA ARG A 614 7.85 10.06 -26.51
C ARG A 614 7.99 8.67 -25.89
N SER A 615 7.09 8.27 -24.99
CA SER A 615 7.02 6.91 -24.44
C SER A 615 6.48 5.91 -25.46
N VAL A 616 5.35 6.23 -26.08
CA VAL A 616 4.76 5.42 -27.17
C VAL A 616 5.74 5.23 -28.32
N TRP A 617 6.43 6.30 -28.75
CA TRP A 617 7.41 6.26 -29.85
C TRP A 617 8.63 5.36 -29.54
N ARG A 618 9.02 5.25 -28.26
CA ARG A 618 10.04 4.31 -27.80
C ARG A 618 9.52 2.86 -27.81
N SER A 619 8.35 2.61 -27.22
CA SER A 619 7.74 1.26 -27.18
C SER A 619 7.46 0.70 -28.57
N SER A 620 6.89 1.49 -29.48
CA SER A 620 6.62 1.08 -30.86
C SER A 620 7.87 0.99 -31.74
N ARG A 621 9.05 1.37 -31.22
CA ARG A 621 10.33 1.50 -31.94
C ARG A 621 10.21 2.34 -33.22
N GLY A 622 9.52 3.48 -33.17
CA GLY A 622 9.21 4.31 -34.36
C GLY A 622 10.43 4.76 -35.16
N ASN A 623 11.55 5.05 -34.50
CA ASN A 623 12.83 5.33 -35.18
C ASN A 623 13.32 4.15 -36.04
N LEU A 624 13.14 2.91 -35.57
CA LEU A 624 13.53 1.70 -36.31
C LEU A 624 12.58 1.46 -37.49
N PHE A 625 11.27 1.72 -37.33
CA PHE A 625 10.32 1.64 -38.45
C PHE A 625 10.69 2.58 -39.60
N LYS A 626 11.05 3.84 -39.29
CA LYS A 626 11.45 4.84 -40.29
C LYS A 626 12.80 4.54 -40.97
N THR A 627 13.79 4.09 -40.21
CA THR A 627 15.16 3.93 -40.72
C THR A 627 15.44 2.54 -41.30
N ARG A 628 14.81 1.49 -40.73
CA ARG A 628 15.02 0.09 -41.09
C ARG A 628 13.70 -0.70 -40.96
N PRO A 629 12.73 -0.49 -41.87
CA PRO A 629 11.45 -1.19 -41.81
C PRO A 629 11.57 -2.72 -41.94
N GLY A 630 12.70 -3.25 -42.44
CA GLY A 630 13.05 -4.67 -42.38
C GLY A 630 13.27 -5.15 -40.94
N ASP A 631 14.27 -4.58 -40.25
CA ASP A 631 14.59 -4.84 -38.84
C ASP A 631 13.37 -4.64 -37.93
N TRP A 632 12.54 -3.62 -38.18
CA TRP A 632 11.29 -3.43 -37.44
C TRP A 632 10.28 -4.55 -37.69
N LYS A 633 10.08 -4.99 -38.94
CA LYS A 633 9.22 -6.13 -39.26
C LYS A 633 9.75 -7.44 -38.68
N ALA A 634 11.06 -7.59 -38.53
CA ALA A 634 11.68 -8.72 -37.84
C ALA A 634 11.39 -8.67 -36.32
N TRP A 635 11.67 -7.54 -35.67
CA TRP A 635 11.36 -7.34 -34.24
C TRP A 635 9.87 -7.55 -33.94
N ALA A 636 8.98 -6.92 -34.71
CA ALA A 636 7.54 -6.96 -34.46
C ALA A 636 6.94 -8.38 -34.63
N LYS A 637 7.65 -9.31 -35.29
CA LYS A 637 7.33 -10.74 -35.42
C LYS A 637 7.80 -11.60 -34.25
N LEU A 638 8.79 -11.16 -33.46
CA LEU A 638 9.35 -11.98 -32.38
C LEU A 638 8.29 -12.30 -31.31
N PRO A 639 8.39 -13.46 -30.63
CA PRO A 639 7.74 -13.63 -29.34
C PRO A 639 8.34 -12.63 -28.34
N ALA A 640 7.55 -12.22 -27.34
CA ALA A 640 7.98 -11.22 -26.36
C ALA A 640 9.14 -11.76 -25.50
N SER A 641 10.35 -11.28 -25.77
CA SER A 641 11.55 -11.58 -24.99
C SER A 641 11.49 -10.88 -23.63
N THR A 642 11.76 -11.62 -22.55
CA THR A 642 12.03 -11.04 -21.22
C THR A 642 13.15 -10.00 -21.29
N PRO A 643 13.12 -8.94 -20.46
CA PRO A 643 14.07 -7.82 -20.54
C PRO A 643 15.48 -8.22 -20.08
N THR A 644 16.27 -8.80 -20.98
CA THR A 644 17.71 -8.93 -20.80
C THR A 644 18.36 -7.55 -20.90
N VAL A 645 18.91 -7.05 -19.78
CA VAL A 645 19.83 -5.91 -19.79
C VAL A 645 21.03 -6.28 -20.66
N PRO A 646 21.38 -5.50 -21.71
CA PRO A 646 22.58 -5.78 -22.48
C PRO A 646 23.81 -5.52 -21.61
N PRO A 647 24.79 -6.45 -21.55
CA PRO A 647 26.07 -6.17 -20.91
C PRO A 647 26.73 -4.93 -21.54
N ARG A 648 27.27 -4.04 -20.70
CA ARG A 648 28.17 -2.99 -21.17
C ARG A 648 29.53 -3.64 -21.45
N GLU A 649 29.75 -4.07 -22.69
CA GLU A 649 31.10 -4.43 -23.15
C GLU A 649 31.97 -3.18 -23.17
N HIS A 650 32.74 -2.99 -22.09
CA HIS A 650 33.83 -2.02 -22.07
C HIS A 650 34.95 -2.53 -22.98
N ALA A 651 35.06 -1.92 -24.16
CA ALA A 651 36.13 -2.21 -25.12
C ALA A 651 37.48 -1.71 -24.58
N GLN A 652 38.18 -2.57 -23.82
CA GLN A 652 39.60 -2.42 -23.53
C GLN A 652 40.39 -3.46 -24.35
N GLN A 653 41.26 -2.97 -25.23
CA GLN A 653 42.23 -3.78 -25.94
C GLN A 653 43.47 -4.00 -25.07
N PRO A 654 44.01 -5.23 -25.01
CA PRO A 654 45.44 -5.46 -24.83
C PRO A 654 46.11 -5.75 -26.19
N LEU A 655 47.34 -5.28 -26.36
CA LEU A 655 48.13 -5.48 -27.57
C LEU A 655 48.89 -6.82 -27.55
N GLY A 656 48.67 -7.64 -28.56
CA GLY A 656 49.70 -8.41 -29.27
C GLY A 656 50.60 -9.40 -28.50
N ALA A 657 50.32 -10.70 -28.70
CA ALA A 657 51.35 -11.74 -28.82
C ALA A 657 50.98 -12.68 -29.98
N LYS A 658 51.94 -13.41 -30.55
CA LYS A 658 51.76 -14.13 -31.81
C LYS A 658 51.55 -15.65 -31.65
N GLU A 659 50.99 -16.20 -32.74
CA GLU A 659 51.55 -17.33 -33.52
C GLU A 659 50.91 -18.73 -33.48
N HIS A 660 51.19 -19.43 -34.58
CA HIS A 660 50.89 -20.82 -34.97
C HIS A 660 49.44 -21.32 -35.13
N LYS A 661 49.11 -21.52 -36.42
CA LYS A 661 48.03 -22.39 -36.91
C LYS A 661 48.25 -23.84 -36.44
N ASN A 662 47.17 -24.59 -36.26
CA ASN A 662 47.00 -25.78 -37.10
C ASN A 662 45.53 -26.20 -37.30
N LYS A 663 45.26 -26.88 -38.42
CA LYS A 663 43.98 -27.53 -38.72
C LYS A 663 44.15 -29.05 -38.61
N SER A 664 43.19 -29.73 -38.03
CA SER A 664 42.79 -31.06 -38.52
C SER A 664 41.30 -31.30 -38.29
N LYS A 665 40.68 -32.03 -39.22
CA LYS A 665 39.40 -32.72 -39.00
C LYS A 665 39.74 -34.20 -38.98
N SER A 666 39.19 -34.97 -38.06
CA SER A 666 38.73 -36.32 -38.41
C SER A 666 37.65 -36.82 -37.46
N LYS A 667 36.63 -37.46 -38.02
CA LYS A 667 35.80 -38.45 -37.32
C LYS A 667 36.41 -39.82 -37.60
N THR A 668 36.16 -40.83 -36.77
CA THR A 668 35.76 -42.18 -37.20
C THR A 668 35.29 -42.98 -35.99
N ASN A 669 34.16 -43.68 -36.13
CA ASN A 669 33.64 -44.60 -35.11
C ASN A 669 34.47 -45.89 -35.06
N LYS A 670 34.33 -46.67 -33.98
CA LYS A 670 34.07 -48.10 -34.17
C LYS A 670 33.07 -48.63 -33.13
N ASN A 671 32.17 -49.47 -33.61
CA ASN A 671 31.10 -50.07 -32.83
C ASN A 671 31.62 -51.34 -32.13
N HIS A 672 30.95 -51.81 -31.08
CA HIS A 672 29.93 -52.86 -31.28
C HIS A 672 28.93 -52.98 -30.13
N SER A 673 27.76 -53.51 -30.46
CA SER A 673 26.72 -53.96 -29.53
C SER A 673 26.58 -55.48 -29.61
N ILE A 674 26.24 -56.11 -28.48
CA ILE A 674 25.46 -57.35 -28.37
C ILE A 674 24.47 -57.15 -27.21
N GLN A 675 23.29 -57.77 -27.30
CA GLN A 675 22.14 -57.60 -26.41
C GLN A 675 21.71 -58.95 -25.80
N GLU A 676 21.01 -58.87 -24.66
CA GLU A 676 20.03 -59.85 -24.13
C GLU A 676 20.46 -61.29 -23.75
N ILE A 677 19.96 -61.72 -22.58
CA ILE A 677 18.97 -62.81 -22.42
C ILE A 677 18.27 -62.61 -21.05
N ASP A 678 17.10 -63.25 -20.89
CA ASP A 678 16.21 -63.34 -19.72
C ASP A 678 16.92 -63.66 -18.36
N ASP A 679 16.31 -63.55 -17.16
CA ASP A 679 15.01 -64.14 -16.79
C ASP A 679 14.36 -63.55 -15.51
N SER A 680 13.35 -64.26 -15.04
CA SER A 680 12.12 -63.81 -14.37
C SER A 680 12.08 -63.81 -12.84
N ALA A 681 10.91 -63.39 -12.34
CA ALA A 681 10.26 -63.76 -11.08
C ALA A 681 10.62 -63.03 -9.77
N SER A 682 9.55 -62.77 -9.02
CA SER A 682 9.49 -62.26 -7.65
C SER A 682 9.63 -63.38 -6.60
N ILE A 683 10.00 -63.02 -5.36
CA ILE A 683 9.34 -63.43 -4.09
C ILE A 683 10.07 -62.81 -2.87
N THR A 684 9.35 -62.66 -1.75
CA THR A 684 9.85 -62.16 -0.45
C THR A 684 10.51 -63.26 0.39
N PRO A 685 11.43 -62.89 1.30
CA PRO A 685 11.22 -63.06 2.75
C PRO A 685 11.73 -61.81 3.53
N THR A 686 11.87 -61.72 4.86
CA THR A 686 11.71 -62.64 6.02
C THR A 686 11.20 -61.83 7.25
N SER A 687 11.11 -62.41 8.45
CA SER A 687 10.93 -61.70 9.73
C SER A 687 11.57 -62.49 10.90
N THR A 688 11.37 -62.00 12.14
CA THR A 688 11.54 -62.66 13.48
C THR A 688 12.94 -62.92 14.10
N THR A 689 13.35 -62.00 15.00
CA THR A 689 13.44 -62.11 16.50
C THR A 689 14.26 -63.23 17.23
N ILE A 690 14.56 -62.99 18.54
CA ILE A 690 14.95 -63.90 19.67
C ILE A 690 16.47 -63.94 20.00
N GLU A 691 16.97 -63.77 21.25
CA GLU A 691 16.46 -63.18 22.53
C GLU A 691 17.62 -62.39 23.26
N GLN A 692 18.15 -62.55 24.49
CA GLN A 692 17.85 -63.38 25.69
C GLN A 692 18.29 -62.79 27.06
N THR A 693 17.38 -62.65 28.04
CA THR A 693 17.60 -62.47 29.53
C THR A 693 18.44 -61.26 30.07
N ARG A 694 18.27 -60.67 31.28
CA ARG A 694 17.51 -60.84 32.57
C ARG A 694 17.55 -59.47 33.33
N HIS A 695 17.06 -59.17 34.56
CA HIS A 695 16.39 -59.83 35.71
C HIS A 695 15.60 -58.76 36.56
N ASN A 696 14.87 -59.25 37.59
CA ASN A 696 14.37 -58.70 38.90
C ASN A 696 14.68 -57.24 39.36
N ASN A 697 13.90 -56.58 40.25
CA ASN A 697 12.77 -57.02 41.12
C ASN A 697 11.78 -55.87 41.50
N GLU A 698 10.54 -56.25 41.90
CA GLU A 698 9.62 -55.59 42.88
C GLU A 698 9.15 -54.10 42.69
N ALA A 699 7.94 -53.67 43.08
CA ALA A 699 6.72 -54.35 43.59
C ALA A 699 5.43 -53.55 43.27
N GLN A 700 4.25 -54.16 43.48
CA GLN A 700 2.91 -53.58 43.24
C GLN A 700 1.92 -54.07 44.34
N PRO A 701 0.91 -53.28 44.77
CA PRO A 701 -0.49 -53.65 44.47
C PRO A 701 -1.46 -52.44 44.27
N LYS A 702 -2.29 -52.37 43.22
CA LYS A 702 -3.61 -53.02 42.92
C LYS A 702 -4.85 -52.30 43.46
N THR A 703 -5.87 -52.20 42.60
CA THR A 703 -7.28 -51.87 42.91
C THR A 703 -8.09 -53.14 43.29
N PRO A 704 -9.35 -53.01 43.73
CA PRO A 704 -10.43 -53.65 42.95
C PRO A 704 -11.79 -52.91 42.91
N THR A 705 -12.68 -53.38 42.04
CA THR A 705 -14.14 -53.12 41.93
C THR A 705 -14.91 -54.45 42.26
N PRO A 706 -16.23 -54.70 42.02
CA PRO A 706 -17.36 -53.87 41.49
C PRO A 706 -18.76 -54.06 42.17
N ASN A 707 -19.82 -53.44 41.59
CA ASN A 707 -21.28 -53.81 41.63
C ASN A 707 -22.11 -53.63 42.94
N PRO A 708 -23.48 -53.61 42.93
CA PRO A 708 -24.46 -53.10 41.93
C PRO A 708 -25.63 -52.25 42.55
N MET A 709 -26.69 -51.97 41.75
CA MET A 709 -28.00 -51.27 42.05
C MET A 709 -28.99 -52.11 42.91
N PRO A 710 -30.26 -51.70 43.27
CA PRO A 710 -31.09 -50.47 43.09
C PRO A 710 -31.82 -50.03 44.42
N PRO A 711 -33.12 -49.58 44.53
CA PRO A 711 -34.04 -48.70 43.75
C PRO A 711 -34.61 -47.47 44.55
N ALA A 712 -35.56 -46.71 43.99
CA ALA A 712 -36.05 -45.39 44.49
C ALA A 712 -37.32 -45.35 45.38
N LYS A 713 -37.59 -44.21 46.08
CA LYS A 713 -38.95 -43.78 46.52
C LYS A 713 -39.13 -42.30 46.99
N ARG A 714 -40.04 -41.58 46.29
CA ARG A 714 -41.07 -40.58 46.73
C ARG A 714 -40.79 -39.38 47.68
N ARG A 715 -41.30 -38.21 47.22
CA ARG A 715 -41.91 -37.06 47.97
C ARG A 715 -40.94 -36.17 48.77
N ASN A 716 -41.25 -34.89 49.04
CA ASN A 716 -42.56 -34.20 49.05
C ASN A 716 -42.55 -32.78 48.40
N LYS A 717 -43.73 -32.16 48.26
CA LYS A 717 -43.90 -30.74 47.87
C LYS A 717 -43.88 -29.81 49.09
N THR A 718 -43.45 -28.56 48.89
CA THR A 718 -44.09 -27.36 49.51
C THR A 718 -44.04 -26.19 48.52
N SER A 719 -45.20 -25.61 48.24
CA SER A 719 -45.40 -24.27 47.66
C SER A 719 -46.04 -23.38 48.74
N LEU A 720 -46.48 -22.16 48.39
CA LEU A 720 -47.04 -21.08 49.22
C LEU A 720 -46.02 -20.01 49.65
N ASP A 721 -46.32 -18.70 49.63
CA ASP A 721 -47.19 -17.90 48.74
C ASP A 721 -46.99 -16.40 49.10
N SER A 722 -46.85 -15.52 48.10
CA SER A 722 -47.14 -14.06 48.11
C SER A 722 -46.82 -13.46 46.74
#